data_AF-A0AAN8WWK7-F1
#
_entry.id   AF-A0AAN8WWK7-F1
#
_cell.length_a   1.000
_cell.length_b   1.000
_cell.length_c   1.000
_cell.angle_alpha   90.00
_cell.angle_beta   90.00
_cell.angle_gamma   90.00
#
_symmetry.space_group_name_H-M   'P 1'
#
loop_
_entity.id
_entity.type
_entity.pdbx_description
1 polymer ?
#
loop_
_entity_poly.entity_id
_entity_poly.type
_entity_poly.pdbx_seq_one_letter_code
_entity_poly.pdbx_strand_id
1 'polypeptide(L)'
;MLYVFLVDTGTMMTYDMNLALENVSVLKEVITRAMHVPPEKQVLLISGGEALDDNLRVCQYSAGTDTNPIFLFSKSTIEGQIPPSPSIDCASDTDLKEQVEGTLNMPASYNTVVARAQLAQQFHEHSREQTRVCQQLVHDQHLQQQGWAAVVANLEDIVAAFKNRFENFEQAFNEFLKGRDEKADILKNFEEDLKLLSRIPVLPALLGKEPKRIEEGEKSAFGEVKLQEIENGLEFDGSAPMSLLDWISAKDTQNNVQEIAQMGSKGLQQITDGMLNSLATEVNSVIREADRPQMKEIRGLGERLFGLEQLMHDATKLVQEQNNFAQALLQNQNRAGKVNDPSIFPDLCTSHRKNLMHMLKNHERVQDIKRRCIKAKEELSENLHVRLKWIMYIEKKLYELDNKLTMTHESLRRLTGVFQVIDQIHRAPRVYVRAIREVARRHAFSQAFVEWATALSAETGEVWEREVTTRRQFIQQFSSHFLASLFPGMDDLPPEFATQPPDKFDDNLPRLTRENIEQLRAVLPELASLLVVGEVVAVPPLLQAALRSQLTNSHTPCSGTFVKEGSGDVYASAVTTANSVTPRNTPDRDSDLRSQQLRPSSLTREHHESETDTEEFEKVGCSGGSDGTFSPMEVMPDARSSMKTKQHFSSQASDSKHIKLDGGPELYMHSESTNDDNRSQGNVVTAMSPQDPLQSPESLVTSQEFVTAEFYIDESMPSSYTESNATSGTTASSSRHMPPLVKTHHVITAELQKQLEDKNCAIVSLQ
;
A
#
# COMPACT_ATOMS: atom_id res chain seq x y z
N MET A 1 -11.97 -9.31 -32.27
CA MET A 1 -11.00 -10.37 -31.93
C MET A 1 -10.22 -9.87 -30.74
N LEU A 2 -9.98 -10.73 -29.76
CA LEU A 2 -9.11 -10.42 -28.61
C LEU A 2 -7.71 -10.98 -28.88
N TYR A 3 -6.68 -10.15 -28.72
CA TYR A 3 -5.30 -10.50 -29.06
C TYR A 3 -4.43 -10.64 -27.80
N VAL A 4 -3.71 -11.76 -27.70
CA VAL A 4 -2.78 -12.07 -26.61
C VAL A 4 -1.45 -12.48 -27.22
N PHE A 5 -0.36 -11.85 -26.83
CA PHE A 5 0.97 -12.08 -27.40
C PHE A 5 1.86 -12.84 -26.42
N LEU A 6 2.27 -14.06 -26.78
CA LEU A 6 3.23 -14.84 -26.00
C LEU A 6 4.65 -14.32 -26.30
N VAL A 7 5.17 -13.48 -25.40
CA VAL A 7 6.44 -12.76 -25.59
C VAL A 7 7.61 -13.74 -25.75
N ASP A 8 7.63 -14.80 -24.94
CA ASP A 8 8.69 -15.82 -24.89
C ASP A 8 9.00 -16.42 -26.27
N THR A 9 7.96 -16.67 -27.08
CA THR A 9 8.07 -17.30 -28.43
C THR A 9 7.87 -16.30 -29.57
N GLY A 10 7.45 -15.07 -29.25
CA GLY A 10 6.99 -14.08 -30.22
C GLY A 10 5.78 -14.54 -31.03
N THR A 11 4.76 -15.14 -30.39
CA THR A 11 3.58 -15.71 -31.08
C THR A 11 2.30 -14.96 -30.73
N MET A 12 1.58 -14.48 -31.75
CA MET A 12 0.28 -13.82 -31.61
C MET A 12 -0.88 -14.82 -31.55
N MET A 13 -1.60 -14.85 -30.42
CA MET A 13 -2.80 -15.65 -30.23
C MET A 13 -4.05 -14.80 -30.41
N THR A 14 -5.04 -15.34 -31.12
CA THR A 14 -6.32 -14.66 -31.38
C THR A 14 -7.47 -15.45 -30.76
N TYR A 15 -8.28 -14.78 -29.95
CA TYR A 15 -9.44 -15.34 -29.26
C TYR A 15 -10.74 -14.58 -29.61
N ASP A 16 -11.87 -15.16 -29.24
CA ASP A 16 -13.18 -14.51 -29.37
C ASP A 16 -13.22 -13.18 -28.59
N MET A 17 -13.77 -12.14 -29.21
CA MET A 17 -13.99 -10.84 -28.59
C MET A 17 -14.91 -10.91 -27.36
N ASN A 18 -15.79 -11.91 -27.29
CA ASN A 18 -16.67 -12.11 -26.14
C ASN A 18 -15.90 -12.28 -24.82
N LEU A 19 -14.67 -12.80 -24.85
CA LEU A 19 -13.82 -12.90 -23.66
C LEU A 19 -13.40 -11.54 -23.08
N ALA A 20 -13.53 -10.44 -23.83
CA ALA A 20 -13.31 -9.10 -23.29
C ALA A 20 -14.32 -8.76 -22.17
N LEU A 21 -15.53 -9.33 -22.22
CA LEU A 21 -16.59 -9.09 -21.24
C LEU A 21 -16.49 -9.98 -19.99
N GLU A 22 -15.67 -11.03 -20.07
CA GLU A 22 -15.42 -11.99 -19.00
C GLU A 22 -14.31 -11.53 -18.04
N ASN A 23 -14.21 -12.20 -16.89
CA ASN A 23 -13.13 -11.99 -15.95
C ASN A 23 -11.79 -12.56 -16.46
N VAL A 24 -10.67 -11.96 -16.04
CA VAL A 24 -9.31 -12.41 -16.38
C VAL A 24 -9.06 -13.88 -16.03
N SER A 25 -9.62 -14.37 -14.92
CA SER A 25 -9.59 -15.80 -14.56
C SER A 25 -10.16 -16.71 -15.66
N VAL A 26 -11.26 -16.31 -16.33
CA VAL A 26 -11.83 -17.05 -17.47
C VAL A 26 -10.92 -16.99 -18.69
N LEU A 27 -10.28 -15.85 -18.96
CA LEU A 27 -9.27 -15.73 -20.01
C LEU A 27 -8.08 -16.66 -19.75
N LYS A 28 -7.58 -16.74 -18.51
CA LYS A 28 -6.50 -17.66 -18.13
C LYS A 28 -6.87 -19.12 -18.41
N GLU A 29 -8.09 -19.55 -18.09
CA GLU A 29 -8.59 -20.91 -18.39
C GLU A 29 -8.76 -21.19 -19.90
N VAL A 30 -9.03 -20.16 -20.71
CA VAL A 30 -9.00 -20.29 -22.18
C VAL A 30 -7.56 -20.45 -22.67
N ILE A 31 -6.62 -19.65 -22.16
CA ILE A 31 -5.20 -19.75 -22.48
C ILE A 31 -4.63 -21.11 -22.05
N THR A 32 -5.00 -21.65 -20.88
CA THR A 32 -4.58 -22.98 -20.43
C THR A 32 -5.01 -24.06 -21.40
N ARG A 33 -6.26 -24.03 -21.89
CA ARG A 33 -6.76 -25.02 -22.86
C ARG A 33 -6.10 -24.91 -24.24
N ALA A 34 -5.66 -23.72 -24.65
CA ALA A 34 -4.97 -23.51 -25.92
C ALA A 34 -3.47 -23.87 -25.84
N MET A 35 -2.78 -23.37 -24.81
CA MET A 35 -1.31 -23.34 -24.73
C MET A 35 -0.72 -24.29 -23.67
N HIS A 36 -1.55 -24.99 -22.90
CA HIS A 36 -1.13 -25.91 -21.83
C HIS A 36 -0.27 -25.25 -20.73
N VAL A 37 -0.42 -23.93 -20.56
CA VAL A 37 0.20 -23.15 -19.46
C VAL A 37 -0.81 -23.03 -18.31
N PRO A 38 -0.54 -23.59 -17.11
CA PRO A 38 -1.44 -23.48 -15.96
C PRO A 38 -1.70 -22.03 -15.54
N PRO A 39 -2.90 -21.66 -15.04
CA PRO A 39 -3.24 -20.27 -14.69
C PRO A 39 -2.25 -19.59 -13.73
N GLU A 40 -1.69 -20.33 -12.76
CA GLU A 40 -0.71 -19.87 -11.79
C GLU A 40 0.69 -19.61 -12.39
N LYS A 41 0.93 -20.11 -13.61
CA LYS A 41 2.16 -19.88 -14.40
C LYS A 41 1.97 -18.89 -15.54
N GLN A 42 0.79 -18.30 -15.69
CA GLN A 42 0.52 -17.22 -16.64
C GLN A 42 0.69 -15.86 -15.97
N VAL A 43 1.67 -15.08 -16.42
CA VAL A 43 1.75 -13.65 -16.11
C VAL A 43 1.16 -12.89 -17.30
N LEU A 44 0.13 -12.09 -17.04
CA LEU A 44 -0.55 -11.26 -18.03
C LEU A 44 -0.32 -9.79 -17.69
N LEU A 45 0.39 -9.07 -18.58
CA LEU A 45 0.67 -7.64 -18.46
C LEU A 45 0.06 -6.87 -19.65
N ILE A 46 -0.17 -5.57 -19.47
CA ILE A 46 -0.43 -4.64 -20.58
C ILE A 46 0.74 -3.68 -20.80
N SER A 47 0.71 -2.93 -21.91
CA SER A 47 1.61 -1.79 -22.11
C SER A 47 1.57 -0.84 -20.90
N GLY A 48 2.74 -0.54 -20.36
CA GLY A 48 2.91 0.19 -19.09
C GLY A 48 3.24 -0.70 -17.88
N GLY A 49 3.14 -2.03 -18.01
CA GLY A 49 3.56 -2.97 -16.95
C GLY A 49 2.50 -3.27 -15.89
N GLU A 50 1.28 -2.77 -16.03
CA GLU A 50 0.16 -3.17 -15.18
C GLU A 50 -0.19 -4.65 -15.40
N ALA A 51 -0.35 -5.38 -14.29
CA ALA A 51 -0.73 -6.79 -14.29
C ALA A 51 -2.25 -6.97 -14.20
N LEU A 52 -2.80 -7.94 -14.93
CA LEU A 52 -4.23 -8.25 -14.92
C LEU A 52 -4.65 -8.94 -13.60
N ASP A 53 -5.70 -8.42 -12.96
CA ASP A 53 -6.33 -8.99 -11.76
C ASP A 53 -7.42 -10.01 -12.15
N ASP A 54 -7.35 -11.22 -11.58
CA ASP A 54 -8.21 -12.36 -11.88
C ASP A 54 -9.72 -12.11 -11.67
N ASN A 55 -10.08 -11.11 -10.86
CA ASN A 55 -11.45 -10.73 -10.52
C ASN A 55 -12.01 -9.63 -11.41
N LEU A 56 -11.15 -8.90 -12.14
CA LEU A 56 -11.56 -7.81 -13.02
C LEU A 56 -11.86 -8.33 -14.43
N ARG A 57 -12.63 -7.55 -15.19
CA ARG A 57 -12.96 -7.88 -16.58
C ARG A 57 -11.85 -7.46 -17.52
N VAL A 58 -11.60 -8.27 -18.54
CA VAL A 58 -10.54 -8.01 -19.54
C VAL A 58 -10.72 -6.63 -20.21
N CYS A 59 -11.95 -6.21 -20.51
CA CYS A 59 -12.27 -4.90 -21.10
C CYS A 59 -12.07 -3.67 -20.18
N GLN A 60 -11.71 -3.86 -18.90
CA GLN A 60 -11.30 -2.73 -18.05
C GLN A 60 -9.87 -2.26 -18.38
N TYR A 61 -9.07 -3.15 -18.98
CA TYR A 61 -7.73 -2.85 -19.46
C TYR A 61 -7.79 -2.34 -20.91
N SER A 62 -7.04 -1.28 -21.19
CA SER A 62 -6.97 -0.68 -22.54
C SER A 62 -6.02 -1.46 -23.46
N ALA A 63 -6.24 -2.77 -23.60
CA ALA A 63 -5.40 -3.70 -24.34
C ALA A 63 -6.22 -4.81 -25.03
N GLY A 64 -5.54 -5.72 -25.73
CA GLY A 64 -6.16 -6.85 -26.42
C GLY A 64 -6.46 -6.59 -27.91
N THR A 65 -5.79 -5.60 -28.50
CA THR A 65 -5.83 -5.27 -29.94
C THR A 65 -4.60 -5.84 -30.66
N ASP A 66 -4.60 -5.84 -31.98
CA ASP A 66 -3.47 -6.27 -32.81
C ASP A 66 -2.22 -5.40 -32.62
N THR A 67 -2.41 -4.08 -32.44
CA THR A 67 -1.30 -3.14 -32.18
C THR A 67 -0.91 -3.00 -30.70
N ASN A 68 -1.79 -3.39 -29.77
CA ASN A 68 -1.58 -3.36 -28.33
C ASN A 68 -2.27 -4.58 -27.70
N PRO A 69 -1.61 -5.76 -27.76
CA PRO A 69 -2.15 -7.02 -27.23
C PRO A 69 -1.98 -7.09 -25.71
N ILE A 70 -2.59 -8.11 -25.08
CA ILE A 70 -2.23 -8.50 -23.72
C ILE A 70 -0.94 -9.32 -23.80
N PHE A 71 0.11 -8.94 -23.08
CA PHE A 71 1.38 -9.67 -23.06
C PHE A 71 1.33 -10.84 -22.09
N LEU A 72 1.53 -12.04 -22.61
CA LEU A 72 1.62 -13.29 -21.85
C LEU A 72 3.08 -13.71 -21.71
N PHE A 73 3.47 -14.02 -20.48
CA PHE A 73 4.73 -14.68 -20.13
C PHE A 73 4.42 -16.00 -19.43
N SER A 74 5.06 -17.08 -19.87
CA SER A 74 4.88 -18.42 -19.32
C SER A 74 6.02 -18.74 -18.35
N LYS A 75 5.73 -18.79 -17.05
CA LYS A 75 6.73 -19.19 -16.04
C LYS A 75 7.31 -20.57 -16.35
N SER A 76 6.51 -21.50 -16.88
CA SER A 76 6.98 -22.82 -17.37
C SER A 76 8.03 -22.72 -18.47
N THR A 77 7.85 -21.77 -19.40
CA THR A 77 8.77 -21.59 -20.54
C THR A 77 10.07 -20.96 -20.05
N ILE A 78 9.97 -19.89 -19.26
CA ILE A 78 11.11 -19.14 -18.73
C ILE A 78 11.95 -20.00 -17.76
N GLU A 79 11.34 -20.87 -16.96
CA GLU A 79 12.04 -21.85 -16.11
C GLU A 79 12.84 -22.90 -16.91
N GLY A 80 12.49 -23.12 -18.17
CA GLY A 80 13.12 -24.11 -19.05
C GLY A 80 14.61 -23.82 -19.31
N GLN A 81 15.44 -24.87 -19.34
CA GLN A 81 16.88 -24.70 -19.59
C GLN A 81 17.18 -24.14 -20.99
N ILE A 82 16.43 -24.60 -21.99
CA ILE A 82 16.59 -24.26 -23.41
C ILE A 82 15.67 -23.06 -23.74
N PRO A 83 16.12 -22.05 -24.50
CA PRO A 83 15.24 -20.99 -24.99
C PRO A 83 14.17 -21.56 -25.96
N PRO A 84 12.93 -21.05 -25.91
CA PRO A 84 11.91 -21.50 -26.84
C PRO A 84 12.24 -21.03 -28.27
N SER A 85 12.12 -21.94 -29.25
CA SER A 85 12.21 -21.57 -30.65
C SER A 85 10.92 -20.86 -31.10
N PRO A 86 11.02 -19.75 -31.86
CA PRO A 86 9.83 -19.07 -32.39
C PRO A 86 9.07 -19.99 -33.35
N SER A 87 7.74 -19.97 -33.27
CA SER A 87 6.89 -20.69 -34.23
C SER A 87 6.94 -19.99 -35.59
N ILE A 88 7.57 -20.64 -36.57
CA ILE A 88 7.73 -20.11 -37.93
C ILE A 88 7.01 -21.05 -38.90
N ASP A 89 5.89 -20.59 -39.46
CA ASP A 89 5.22 -21.25 -40.59
C ASP A 89 6.09 -21.13 -41.86
N CYS A 90 7.13 -21.94 -41.93
CA CYS A 90 7.87 -22.18 -43.16
C CYS A 90 7.03 -23.08 -44.07
N ALA A 91 6.18 -22.47 -44.89
CA ALA A 91 5.70 -23.09 -46.12
C ALA A 91 6.90 -23.65 -46.89
N SER A 92 6.77 -24.87 -47.42
CA SER A 92 7.87 -25.59 -48.06
C SER A 92 8.50 -24.75 -49.18
N ASP A 93 9.81 -24.54 -49.10
CA ASP A 93 10.56 -23.85 -50.13
C ASP A 93 10.45 -24.67 -51.43
N THR A 94 9.55 -24.21 -52.31
CA THR A 94 9.33 -24.81 -53.61
C THR A 94 10.57 -24.54 -54.45
N ASP A 95 11.18 -25.59 -55.02
CA ASP A 95 12.35 -25.41 -55.88
C ASP A 95 11.95 -24.83 -57.24
N LEU A 96 11.72 -23.52 -57.25
CA LEU A 96 11.47 -22.73 -58.45
C LEU A 96 12.73 -22.64 -59.33
N LYS A 97 13.92 -22.96 -58.81
CA LYS A 97 15.17 -22.97 -59.57
C LYS A 97 15.22 -24.18 -60.49
N GLU A 98 14.90 -25.38 -59.99
CA GLU A 98 14.76 -26.59 -60.82
C GLU A 98 13.69 -26.37 -61.92
N GLN A 99 12.56 -25.74 -61.59
CA GLN A 99 11.53 -25.40 -62.58
C GLN A 99 12.00 -24.38 -63.63
N VAL A 100 12.79 -23.38 -63.25
CA VAL A 100 13.42 -22.47 -64.22
C VAL A 100 14.35 -23.27 -65.14
N GLU A 101 15.27 -24.06 -64.60
CA GLU A 101 16.21 -24.87 -65.39
C GLU A 101 15.48 -25.83 -66.35
N GLY A 102 14.42 -26.48 -65.89
CA GLY A 102 13.54 -27.31 -66.72
C GLY A 102 12.88 -26.52 -67.86
N THR A 103 12.30 -25.35 -67.59
CA THR A 103 11.68 -24.51 -68.63
C THR A 103 12.70 -23.87 -69.58
N LEU A 104 13.98 -23.74 -69.21
CA LEU A 104 15.03 -23.26 -70.11
C LEU A 104 15.34 -24.27 -71.23
N ASN A 105 15.26 -25.57 -70.94
CA ASN A 105 15.57 -26.66 -71.87
C ASN A 105 14.43 -26.99 -72.85
N MET A 106 13.25 -26.38 -72.71
CA MET A 106 12.12 -26.57 -73.62
C MET A 106 12.36 -25.93 -75.01
N PRO A 107 11.92 -26.58 -76.11
CA PRO A 107 12.01 -26.00 -77.46
C PRO A 107 11.15 -24.74 -77.61
N ALA A 108 11.44 -23.87 -78.57
CA ALA A 108 10.64 -22.68 -78.84
C ALA A 108 9.23 -23.08 -79.35
N SER A 109 8.20 -22.87 -78.54
CA SER A 109 6.82 -23.23 -78.84
C SER A 109 5.83 -22.38 -78.04
N TYR A 110 4.56 -22.33 -78.47
CA TYR A 110 3.49 -21.69 -77.68
C TYR A 110 3.38 -22.29 -76.26
N ASN A 111 3.46 -23.62 -76.12
CA ASN A 111 3.40 -24.29 -74.82
C ASN A 111 4.54 -23.86 -73.89
N THR A 112 5.73 -23.59 -74.44
CA THR A 112 6.89 -23.06 -73.70
C THR A 112 6.64 -21.63 -73.21
N VAL A 113 5.99 -20.80 -74.03
CA VAL A 113 5.57 -19.43 -73.65
C VAL A 113 4.52 -19.46 -72.54
N VAL A 114 3.55 -20.40 -72.60
CA VAL A 114 2.55 -20.62 -71.55
C VAL A 114 3.21 -21.09 -70.24
N ALA A 115 4.05 -22.13 -70.29
CA ALA A 115 4.70 -22.68 -69.10
C ALA A 115 5.58 -21.64 -68.38
N ARG A 116 6.32 -20.82 -69.14
CA ARG A 116 7.15 -19.75 -68.59
C ARG A 116 6.34 -18.59 -68.00
N ALA A 117 5.19 -18.26 -68.57
CA ALA A 117 4.28 -17.28 -68.00
C ALA A 117 3.62 -17.77 -66.70
N GLN A 118 3.24 -19.05 -66.63
CA GLN A 118 2.74 -19.69 -65.40
C GLN A 118 3.81 -19.71 -64.30
N LEU A 119 5.05 -20.09 -64.62
CA LEU A 119 6.17 -20.05 -63.69
C LEU A 119 6.45 -18.62 -63.17
N ALA A 120 6.33 -17.60 -64.04
CA ALA A 120 6.45 -16.21 -63.64
C ALA A 120 5.33 -15.76 -62.67
N GLN A 121 4.10 -16.26 -62.82
CA GLN A 121 3.03 -16.02 -61.85
C GLN A 121 3.36 -16.66 -60.48
N GLN A 122 3.86 -17.90 -60.48
CA GLN A 122 4.32 -18.57 -59.23
C GLN A 122 5.43 -17.79 -58.53
N PHE A 123 6.42 -17.26 -59.25
CA PHE A 123 7.46 -16.40 -58.65
C PHE A 123 6.89 -15.17 -57.94
N HIS A 124 5.85 -14.53 -58.51
CA HIS A 124 5.19 -13.39 -57.88
C HIS A 124 4.39 -13.81 -56.64
N GLU A 125 3.60 -14.88 -56.74
CA GLU A 125 2.82 -15.43 -55.62
C GLU A 125 3.71 -15.85 -54.45
N HIS A 126 4.77 -16.60 -54.71
CA HIS A 126 5.77 -16.99 -53.70
C HIS A 126 6.45 -15.76 -53.11
N SER A 127 6.93 -14.81 -53.91
CA SER A 127 7.60 -13.61 -53.35
C SER A 127 6.64 -12.79 -52.48
N ARG A 128 5.36 -12.70 -52.84
CA ARG A 128 4.32 -12.03 -52.04
C ARG A 128 4.09 -12.73 -50.70
N GLU A 129 3.98 -14.06 -50.70
CA GLU A 129 3.76 -14.82 -49.46
C GLU A 129 4.98 -14.81 -48.55
N GLN A 130 6.19 -15.01 -49.09
CA GLN A 130 7.43 -14.91 -48.31
C GLN A 130 7.59 -13.50 -47.70
N THR A 131 7.23 -12.44 -48.43
CA THR A 131 7.24 -11.05 -47.91
C THR A 131 6.20 -10.84 -46.81
N ARG A 132 5.00 -11.45 -46.92
CA ARG A 132 3.98 -11.43 -45.85
C ARG A 132 4.51 -12.07 -44.57
N VAL A 133 5.19 -13.22 -44.68
CA VAL A 133 5.86 -13.89 -43.55
C VAL A 133 6.93 -12.98 -42.95
N CYS A 134 7.76 -12.32 -43.76
CA CYS A 134 8.74 -11.36 -43.26
C CYS A 134 8.11 -10.20 -42.48
N GLN A 135 7.04 -9.59 -43.00
CA GLN A 135 6.33 -8.50 -42.33
C GLN A 135 5.79 -8.95 -40.96
N GLN A 136 5.24 -10.16 -40.87
CA GLN A 136 4.80 -10.76 -39.61
C GLN A 136 5.97 -10.98 -38.64
N LEU A 137 7.10 -11.54 -39.10
CA LEU A 137 8.30 -11.74 -38.27
C LEU A 137 8.91 -10.45 -37.73
N VAL A 138 8.82 -9.34 -38.46
CA VAL A 138 9.27 -8.02 -37.98
C VAL A 138 8.26 -7.44 -36.99
N HIS A 139 6.96 -7.51 -37.28
CA HIS A 139 5.90 -7.10 -36.36
C HIS A 139 5.95 -7.83 -35.01
N ASP A 140 6.15 -9.15 -35.03
CA ASP A 140 6.34 -9.97 -33.82
C ASP A 140 7.53 -9.46 -32.98
N GLN A 141 8.64 -9.04 -33.61
CA GLN A 141 9.80 -8.51 -32.89
C GLN A 141 9.52 -7.13 -32.27
N HIS A 142 8.71 -6.28 -32.89
CA HIS A 142 8.24 -5.04 -32.25
C HIS A 142 7.33 -5.34 -31.05
N LEU A 143 6.45 -6.34 -31.15
CA LEU A 143 5.62 -6.76 -30.02
C LEU A 143 6.46 -7.41 -28.91
N GLN A 144 7.52 -8.15 -29.23
CA GLN A 144 8.51 -8.64 -28.27
C GLN A 144 9.24 -7.49 -27.55
N GLN A 145 9.61 -6.42 -28.28
CA GLN A 145 10.16 -5.21 -27.66
C GLN A 145 9.16 -4.52 -26.72
N GLN A 146 7.90 -4.40 -27.10
CA GLN A 146 6.85 -3.80 -26.27
C GLN A 146 6.56 -4.64 -25.02
N GLY A 147 6.46 -5.97 -25.16
CA GLY A 147 6.31 -6.88 -24.04
C GLY A 147 7.50 -6.83 -23.08
N TRP A 148 8.72 -6.74 -23.63
CA TRP A 148 9.93 -6.51 -22.83
C TRP A 148 9.85 -5.20 -22.03
N ALA A 149 9.43 -4.10 -22.66
CA ALA A 149 9.23 -2.82 -21.96
C ALA A 149 8.15 -2.91 -20.86
N ALA A 150 7.06 -3.64 -21.10
CA ALA A 150 6.00 -3.86 -20.10
C ALA A 150 6.52 -4.64 -18.86
N VAL A 151 7.29 -5.71 -19.04
CA VAL A 151 7.81 -6.47 -17.89
C VAL A 151 8.94 -5.73 -17.15
N VAL A 152 9.71 -4.88 -17.83
CA VAL A 152 10.66 -3.97 -17.17
C VAL A 152 9.94 -2.93 -16.33
N ALA A 153 8.90 -2.27 -16.87
CA ALA A 153 8.09 -1.31 -16.10
C ALA A 153 7.45 -1.96 -14.87
N ASN A 154 6.91 -3.18 -15.01
CA ASN A 154 6.38 -3.95 -13.89
C ASN A 154 7.43 -4.21 -12.79
N LEU A 155 8.65 -4.59 -13.18
CA LEU A 155 9.76 -4.78 -12.24
C LEU A 155 10.13 -3.47 -11.52
N GLU A 156 10.14 -2.34 -12.23
CA GLU A 156 10.45 -1.03 -11.65
C GLU A 156 9.41 -0.59 -10.61
N ASP A 157 8.12 -0.80 -10.89
CA ASP A 157 7.03 -0.56 -9.92
C ASP A 157 7.16 -1.44 -8.67
N ILE A 158 7.47 -2.74 -8.84
CA ILE A 158 7.70 -3.67 -7.72
C ILE A 158 8.90 -3.22 -6.88
N VAL A 159 10.00 -2.83 -7.52
CA VAL A 159 11.22 -2.33 -6.86
C VAL A 159 10.93 -1.02 -6.12
N ALA A 160 10.16 -0.09 -6.70
CA ALA A 160 9.78 1.17 -6.07
C ALA A 160 8.86 0.95 -4.85
N ALA A 161 7.85 0.09 -4.97
CA ALA A 161 6.97 -0.29 -3.87
C ALA A 161 7.74 -1.01 -2.75
N PHE A 162 8.72 -1.84 -3.08
CA PHE A 162 9.61 -2.48 -2.11
C PHE A 162 10.52 -1.47 -1.39
N LYS A 163 11.16 -0.54 -2.11
CA LYS A 163 11.98 0.55 -1.55
C LYS A 163 11.19 1.35 -0.49
N ASN A 164 9.97 1.79 -0.83
CA ASN A 164 9.14 2.54 0.11
C ASN A 164 8.78 1.72 1.37
N ARG A 165 8.49 0.43 1.23
CA ARG A 165 8.20 -0.45 2.39
C ARG A 165 9.44 -0.67 3.27
N PHE A 166 10.62 -0.76 2.65
CA PHE A 166 11.90 -0.82 3.38
C PHE A 166 12.17 0.48 4.15
N GLU A 167 11.97 1.66 3.55
CA GLU A 167 12.13 2.97 4.21
C GLU A 167 11.22 3.10 5.45
N ASN A 168 9.94 2.73 5.32
CA ASN A 168 8.99 2.72 6.44
C ASN A 168 9.40 1.73 7.55
N PHE A 169 9.91 0.55 7.17
CA PHE A 169 10.44 -0.44 8.12
C PHE A 169 11.67 0.10 8.87
N GLU A 170 12.62 0.69 8.15
CA GLU A 170 13.85 1.27 8.69
C GLU A 170 13.55 2.43 9.65
N GLN A 171 12.58 3.30 9.32
CA GLN A 171 12.13 4.34 10.22
C GLN A 171 11.59 3.77 11.54
N ALA A 172 10.69 2.79 11.48
CA ALA A 172 10.11 2.15 12.67
C ALA A 172 11.17 1.40 13.52
N PHE A 173 12.14 0.75 12.86
CA PHE A 173 13.23 0.06 13.54
C PHE A 173 14.15 1.05 14.27
N ASN A 174 14.53 2.14 13.60
CA ASN A 174 15.32 3.21 14.21
C ASN A 174 14.59 3.92 15.37
N GLU A 175 13.26 4.08 15.28
CA GLU A 175 12.46 4.62 16.39
C GLU A 175 12.47 3.70 17.62
N PHE A 176 12.35 2.38 17.42
CA PHE A 176 12.47 1.41 18.51
C PHE A 176 13.85 1.46 19.18
N LEU A 177 14.92 1.55 18.36
CA LEU A 177 16.32 1.60 18.81
C LEU A 177 16.63 2.86 19.64
N LYS A 178 16.04 4.02 19.35
CA LYS A 178 16.26 5.25 20.15
C LYS A 178 15.97 5.08 21.63
N GLY A 179 14.94 4.30 21.97
CA GLY A 179 14.59 3.96 23.35
C GLY A 179 15.11 2.60 23.80
N ARG A 180 16.18 2.06 23.20
CA ARG A 180 16.74 0.73 23.52
C ARG A 180 17.29 0.68 24.94
N ASP A 181 18.07 1.69 25.32
CA ASP A 181 18.79 1.68 26.60
C ASP A 181 17.83 1.85 27.78
N GLU A 182 16.82 2.72 27.66
CA GLU A 182 15.72 2.84 28.63
C GLU A 182 15.00 1.49 28.85
N LYS A 183 14.70 0.77 27.76
CA LYS A 183 14.09 -0.57 27.80
C LYS A 183 15.01 -1.60 28.48
N ALA A 184 16.32 -1.51 28.27
CA ALA A 184 17.32 -2.36 28.93
C ALA A 184 17.41 -2.07 30.43
N ASP A 185 17.39 -0.80 30.83
CA ASP A 185 17.43 -0.38 32.23
C ASP A 185 16.16 -0.78 33.00
N ILE A 186 14.97 -0.69 32.38
CA ILE A 186 13.74 -1.20 33.00
C ILE A 186 13.84 -2.72 33.21
N LEU A 187 14.28 -3.50 32.20
CA LEU A 187 14.48 -4.94 32.34
C LEU A 187 15.49 -5.32 33.44
N LYS A 188 16.55 -4.53 33.60
CA LYS A 188 17.58 -4.74 34.63
C LYS A 188 17.04 -4.57 36.05
N ASN A 189 16.08 -3.67 36.25
CA ASN A 189 15.45 -3.38 37.54
C ASN A 189 14.16 -4.19 37.79
N PHE A 190 13.65 -4.90 36.77
CA PHE A 190 12.35 -5.56 36.80
C PHE A 190 12.15 -6.53 37.99
N GLU A 191 13.19 -7.26 38.39
CA GLU A 191 13.13 -8.16 39.55
C GLU A 191 12.93 -7.40 40.88
N GLU A 192 13.46 -6.19 41.01
CA GLU A 192 13.18 -5.31 42.15
C GLU A 192 11.75 -4.74 42.07
N ASP A 193 11.24 -4.45 40.87
CA ASP A 193 9.83 -4.05 40.69
C ASP A 193 8.86 -5.17 41.12
N LEU A 194 9.16 -6.43 40.82
CA LEU A 194 8.36 -7.58 41.27
C LEU A 194 8.39 -7.74 42.80
N LYS A 195 9.57 -7.58 43.43
CA LYS A 195 9.71 -7.57 44.91
C LYS A 195 8.97 -6.42 45.57
N LEU A 196 8.89 -5.27 44.91
CA LEU A 196 8.09 -4.14 45.37
C LEU A 196 6.60 -4.45 45.23
N LEU A 197 6.16 -4.95 44.08
CA LEU A 197 4.75 -5.30 43.81
C LEU A 197 4.19 -6.39 44.74
N SER A 198 4.99 -7.40 45.11
CA SER A 198 4.58 -8.44 46.05
C SER A 198 4.45 -7.95 47.49
N ARG A 199 5.12 -6.85 47.85
CA ARG A 199 4.97 -6.17 49.15
C ARG A 199 3.76 -5.24 49.23
N ILE A 200 3.15 -4.85 48.11
CA ILE A 200 2.01 -3.91 48.09
C ILE A 200 0.72 -4.69 48.29
N PRO A 201 -0.03 -4.52 49.40
CA PRO A 201 -1.32 -5.18 49.57
C PRO A 201 -2.40 -4.50 48.71
N VAL A 202 -3.27 -5.30 48.09
CA VAL A 202 -4.52 -4.81 47.53
C VAL A 202 -5.50 -4.54 48.67
N LEU A 203 -5.94 -3.28 48.83
CA LEU A 203 -6.85 -2.92 49.91
C LEU A 203 -8.22 -3.59 49.69
N PRO A 204 -8.83 -4.26 50.69
CA PRO A 204 -10.09 -5.01 50.50
C PRO A 204 -11.25 -4.20 49.92
N ALA A 205 -11.33 -2.90 50.25
CA ALA A 205 -12.32 -1.97 49.71
C ALA A 205 -12.23 -1.76 48.19
N LEU A 206 -11.10 -2.11 47.55
CA LEU A 206 -10.92 -2.09 46.09
C LEU A 206 -11.40 -3.38 45.40
N LEU A 207 -11.61 -4.47 46.15
CA LEU A 207 -12.02 -5.77 45.64
C LEU A 207 -13.54 -5.98 45.61
N GLY A 208 -14.34 -4.94 45.92
CA GLY A 208 -15.80 -4.98 45.95
C GLY A 208 -16.40 -5.80 47.11
N LYS A 209 -15.57 -6.47 47.92
CA LYS A 209 -16.00 -7.25 49.10
C LYS A 209 -16.20 -6.34 50.32
N GLU A 210 -17.19 -5.45 50.27
CA GLU A 210 -17.75 -4.92 51.52
C GLU A 210 -18.56 -6.03 52.22
N PRO A 211 -18.37 -6.25 53.54
CA PRO A 211 -19.36 -6.98 54.31
C PRO A 211 -20.66 -6.16 54.29
N LYS A 212 -21.73 -6.72 53.71
CA LYS A 212 -23.06 -6.10 53.75
C LYS A 212 -23.38 -5.72 55.19
N ARG A 213 -23.66 -4.44 55.42
CA ARG A 213 -24.05 -3.90 56.72
C ARG A 213 -25.23 -4.70 57.25
N ILE A 214 -25.08 -5.31 58.42
CA ILE A 214 -26.19 -5.92 59.13
C ILE A 214 -27.02 -4.75 59.66
N GLU A 215 -28.09 -4.41 58.94
CA GLU A 215 -29.12 -3.52 59.47
C GLU A 215 -30.06 -4.36 60.33
N GLU A 216 -29.99 -4.13 61.64
CA GLU A 216 -30.81 -4.84 62.61
C GLU A 216 -32.28 -4.39 62.50
N GLY A 217 -33.07 -5.16 61.76
CA GLY A 217 -34.53 -5.06 61.80
C GLY A 217 -35.21 -5.15 60.44
N GLU A 218 -35.62 -6.36 60.04
CA GLU A 218 -37.04 -6.73 60.06
C GLU A 218 -37.24 -8.21 59.73
N LYS A 219 -38.27 -8.82 60.32
CA LYS A 219 -38.67 -10.21 60.02
C LYS A 219 -39.73 -10.21 58.93
N SER A 220 -39.41 -10.72 57.75
CA SER A 220 -40.41 -11.34 56.88
C SER A 220 -39.81 -12.46 56.04
N ALA A 221 -40.65 -13.35 55.54
CA ALA A 221 -40.27 -14.66 55.01
C ALA A 221 -40.56 -14.83 53.50
N PHE A 222 -39.90 -15.83 52.92
CA PHE A 222 -40.05 -16.38 51.56
C PHE A 222 -39.61 -15.50 50.37
N GLY A 223 -38.73 -16.07 49.54
CA GLY A 223 -38.31 -15.48 48.27
C GLY A 223 -36.99 -16.02 47.72
N GLU A 224 -36.82 -17.33 47.55
CA GLU A 224 -35.69 -17.85 46.78
C GLU A 224 -35.81 -17.47 45.29
N VAL A 225 -34.91 -16.63 44.80
CA VAL A 225 -34.55 -16.59 43.36
C VAL A 225 -33.04 -16.52 43.24
N LYS A 226 -32.46 -17.50 42.55
CA LYS A 226 -31.02 -17.56 42.26
C LYS A 226 -30.61 -16.44 41.31
N LEU A 227 -29.54 -15.72 41.68
CA LEU A 227 -28.66 -15.07 40.71
C LEU A 227 -27.44 -16.00 40.52
N GLN A 228 -27.25 -16.47 39.29
CA GLN A 228 -26.05 -17.21 38.91
C GLN A 228 -24.96 -16.19 38.55
N GLU A 229 -24.01 -15.99 39.46
CA GLU A 229 -22.71 -15.43 39.09
C GLU A 229 -21.77 -16.56 38.69
N ILE A 230 -20.99 -16.35 37.63
CA ILE A 230 -20.09 -17.35 37.05
C ILE A 230 -18.81 -17.36 37.89
N GLU A 231 -18.75 -18.28 38.84
CA GLU A 231 -17.63 -18.47 39.73
C GLU A 231 -16.51 -19.28 39.04
N ASN A 232 -15.58 -18.59 38.36
CA ASN A 232 -14.29 -19.18 37.99
C ASN A 232 -13.42 -19.25 39.25
N GLY A 233 -13.60 -20.34 40.00
CA GLY A 233 -13.00 -20.51 41.31
C GLY A 233 -11.48 -20.66 41.31
N LEU A 234 -10.83 -19.83 42.12
CA LEU A 234 -9.69 -20.23 42.94
C LEU A 234 -10.14 -20.10 44.40
N GLU A 235 -10.28 -21.23 45.10
CA GLU A 235 -10.53 -21.23 46.54
C GLU A 235 -9.33 -20.62 47.26
N PHE A 236 -9.47 -19.39 47.74
CA PHE A 236 -8.38 -18.65 48.37
C PHE A 236 -8.52 -18.72 49.90
N ASP A 237 -7.55 -19.38 50.54
CA ASP A 237 -7.46 -19.46 52.00
C ASP A 237 -7.37 -18.05 52.63
N GLY A 238 -8.30 -17.73 53.51
CA GLY A 238 -8.62 -16.36 53.96
C GLY A 238 -7.62 -15.72 54.92
N SER A 239 -6.35 -16.12 54.86
CA SER A 239 -5.29 -15.78 55.84
C SER A 239 -4.28 -14.75 55.30
N ALA A 240 -4.01 -14.73 54.00
CA ALA A 240 -3.01 -13.84 53.39
C ALA A 240 -3.67 -12.65 52.65
N PRO A 241 -3.21 -11.39 52.83
CA PRO A 241 -3.65 -10.28 52.00
C PRO A 241 -3.09 -10.43 50.58
N MET A 242 -3.97 -10.43 49.58
CA MET A 242 -3.59 -10.49 48.16
C MET A 242 -2.66 -9.31 47.81
N SER A 243 -1.47 -9.58 47.25
CA SER A 243 -0.58 -8.52 46.80
C SER A 243 -0.98 -7.96 45.44
N LEU A 244 -0.45 -6.79 45.09
CA LEU A 244 -0.66 -6.18 43.78
C LEU A 244 -0.03 -7.03 42.67
N LEU A 245 1.07 -7.74 42.95
CA LEU A 245 1.64 -8.73 42.04
C LEU A 245 0.69 -9.91 41.79
N ASP A 246 0.08 -10.45 42.85
CA ASP A 246 -0.89 -11.55 42.73
C ASP A 246 -2.11 -11.10 41.93
N TRP A 247 -2.59 -9.86 42.16
CA TRP A 247 -3.72 -9.31 41.42
C TRP A 247 -3.40 -9.10 39.94
N ILE A 248 -2.22 -8.58 39.60
CA ILE A 248 -1.77 -8.44 38.20
C ILE A 248 -1.69 -9.84 37.55
N SER A 249 -1.07 -10.80 38.24
CA SER A 249 -0.88 -12.17 37.72
C SER A 249 -2.19 -12.94 37.57
N ALA A 250 -3.19 -12.68 38.43
CA ALA A 250 -4.52 -13.27 38.32
C ALA A 250 -5.36 -12.70 37.15
N LYS A 251 -4.93 -11.62 36.48
CA LYS A 251 -5.63 -11.04 35.32
C LYS A 251 -5.20 -11.62 33.97
N ASP A 252 -4.00 -12.19 33.87
CA ASP A 252 -3.56 -12.94 32.70
C ASP A 252 -2.97 -14.30 33.14
N THR A 253 -3.82 -15.33 33.10
CA THR A 253 -3.44 -16.71 33.44
C THR A 253 -2.66 -17.41 32.32
N GLN A 254 -2.45 -16.77 31.16
CA GLN A 254 -1.76 -17.36 30.02
C GLN A 254 -0.32 -16.87 29.87
N ASN A 255 0.03 -15.69 30.37
CA ASN A 255 1.39 -15.15 30.34
C ASN A 255 1.89 -14.82 31.75
N ASN A 256 2.88 -15.55 32.26
CA ASN A 256 3.51 -15.14 33.52
C ASN A 256 4.28 -13.83 33.30
N VAL A 257 4.13 -12.88 34.22
CA VAL A 257 4.85 -11.59 34.26
C VAL A 257 6.37 -11.75 34.04
N GLN A 258 6.96 -12.84 34.55
CA GLN A 258 8.38 -13.16 34.38
C GLN A 258 8.72 -13.61 32.93
N GLU A 259 7.81 -14.30 32.25
CA GLU A 259 7.98 -14.73 30.85
C GLU A 259 7.92 -13.52 29.90
N ILE A 260 7.07 -12.54 30.20
CA ILE A 260 7.00 -11.26 29.47
C ILE A 260 8.36 -10.54 29.51
N ALA A 261 9.01 -10.47 30.67
CA ALA A 261 10.36 -9.88 30.79
C ALA A 261 11.45 -10.73 30.10
N GLN A 262 11.38 -12.06 30.16
CA GLN A 262 12.29 -12.93 29.41
C GLN A 262 12.14 -12.76 27.89
N MET A 263 10.91 -12.62 27.39
CA MET A 263 10.61 -12.31 25.99
C MET A 263 11.13 -10.93 25.60
N GLY A 264 10.92 -9.91 26.45
CA GLY A 264 11.49 -8.58 26.28
C GLY A 264 13.02 -8.60 26.15
N SER A 265 13.70 -9.32 27.05
CA SER A 265 15.16 -9.47 27.06
C SER A 265 15.69 -10.20 25.83
N LYS A 266 15.11 -11.36 25.46
CA LYS A 266 15.47 -12.11 24.25
C LYS A 266 15.24 -11.29 22.97
N GLY A 267 14.12 -10.56 22.88
CA GLY A 267 13.81 -9.70 21.75
C GLY A 267 14.80 -8.54 21.62
N LEU A 268 15.18 -7.90 22.74
CA LEU A 268 16.15 -6.80 22.75
C LEU A 268 17.56 -7.26 22.34
N GLN A 269 17.94 -8.50 22.65
CA GLN A 269 19.20 -9.11 22.18
C GLN A 269 19.21 -9.37 20.66
N GLN A 270 18.06 -9.68 20.06
CA GLN A 270 17.96 -9.96 18.61
C GLN A 270 17.84 -8.69 17.77
N ILE A 271 16.91 -7.81 18.13
CA ILE A 271 16.63 -6.56 17.42
C ILE A 271 17.75 -5.56 17.73
N THR A 272 18.75 -5.48 16.84
CA THR A 272 19.99 -4.70 17.01
C THR A 272 20.33 -3.91 15.75
N ASP A 273 21.16 -2.88 15.89
CA ASP A 273 21.74 -2.12 14.77
C ASP A 273 22.47 -3.04 13.79
N GLY A 274 23.15 -4.10 14.29
CA GLY A 274 23.79 -5.10 13.44
C GLY A 274 22.81 -5.89 12.57
N MET A 275 21.62 -6.21 13.10
CA MET A 275 20.54 -6.84 12.33
C MET A 275 20.02 -5.90 11.24
N LEU A 276 19.76 -4.62 11.57
CA LEU A 276 19.30 -3.62 10.61
C LEU A 276 20.33 -3.39 9.50
N ASN A 277 21.60 -3.18 9.84
CA ASN A 277 22.68 -2.96 8.89
C ASN A 277 22.90 -4.17 7.96
N SER A 278 22.77 -5.39 8.49
CA SER A 278 22.85 -6.62 7.69
C SER A 278 21.70 -6.70 6.68
N LEU A 279 20.47 -6.45 7.12
CA LEU A 279 19.28 -6.47 6.26
C LEU A 279 19.31 -5.33 5.22
N ALA A 280 19.74 -4.14 5.62
CA ALA A 280 19.93 -2.99 4.72
C ALA A 280 21.00 -3.29 3.65
N THR A 281 22.08 -4.00 3.99
CA THR A 281 23.11 -4.40 3.02
C THR A 281 22.55 -5.39 2.00
N GLU A 282 21.77 -6.37 2.45
CA GLU A 282 21.11 -7.37 1.59
C GLU A 282 20.09 -6.71 0.64
N VAL A 283 19.24 -5.82 1.18
CA VAL A 283 18.25 -5.02 0.44
C VAL A 283 18.91 -4.14 -0.62
N ASN A 284 19.92 -3.34 -0.24
CA ASN A 284 20.63 -2.47 -1.17
C ASN A 284 21.39 -3.24 -2.25
N SER A 285 21.86 -4.46 -1.94
CA SER A 285 22.46 -5.32 -2.96
C SER A 285 21.42 -5.73 -4.01
N VAL A 286 20.27 -6.30 -3.62
CA VAL A 286 19.21 -6.74 -4.55
C VAL A 286 18.64 -5.57 -5.35
N ILE A 287 18.44 -4.40 -4.73
CA ILE A 287 18.06 -3.16 -5.43
C ILE A 287 19.06 -2.81 -6.54
N ARG A 288 20.37 -2.83 -6.23
CA ARG A 288 21.42 -2.55 -7.22
C ARG A 288 21.49 -3.61 -8.31
N GLU A 289 21.09 -4.85 -8.04
CA GLU A 289 20.97 -5.89 -9.08
C GLU A 289 19.76 -5.69 -9.99
N ALA A 290 18.63 -5.24 -9.42
CA ALA A 290 17.43 -4.90 -10.17
C ALA A 290 17.65 -3.66 -11.06
N ASP A 291 18.36 -2.66 -10.57
CA ASP A 291 18.64 -1.39 -11.27
C ASP A 291 19.82 -1.47 -12.27
N ARG A 292 20.22 -2.67 -12.73
CA ARG A 292 21.27 -2.83 -13.75
C ARG A 292 20.76 -2.42 -15.15
N PRO A 293 21.21 -1.30 -15.75
CA PRO A 293 20.69 -0.84 -17.04
C PRO A 293 21.00 -1.82 -18.18
N GLN A 294 22.15 -2.50 -18.13
CA GLN A 294 22.51 -3.55 -19.10
C GLN A 294 21.49 -4.70 -19.17
N MET A 295 20.80 -5.00 -18.05
CA MET A 295 19.77 -6.03 -17.98
C MET A 295 18.36 -5.51 -18.30
N LYS A 296 18.06 -4.24 -18.02
CA LYS A 296 16.82 -3.57 -18.44
C LYS A 296 16.78 -3.24 -19.94
N GLU A 297 17.92 -2.86 -20.54
CA GLU A 297 18.00 -2.39 -21.92
C GLU A 297 18.65 -3.40 -22.88
N ILE A 298 18.03 -3.57 -24.04
CA ILE A 298 18.61 -4.32 -25.18
C ILE A 298 19.28 -3.30 -26.11
N ARG A 299 20.56 -2.99 -25.85
CA ARG A 299 21.35 -2.04 -26.66
C ARG A 299 21.33 -2.44 -28.15
N GLY A 300 21.16 -1.44 -29.03
CA GLY A 300 21.09 -1.63 -30.48
C GLY A 300 19.76 -2.19 -31.02
N LEU A 301 18.79 -2.57 -30.18
CA LEU A 301 17.54 -3.19 -30.66
C LEU A 301 16.74 -2.27 -31.60
N GLY A 302 16.65 -0.97 -31.30
CA GLY A 302 15.96 0.00 -32.16
C GLY A 302 16.61 0.14 -33.55
N GLU A 303 17.94 0.18 -33.61
CA GLU A 303 18.71 0.22 -34.86
C GLU A 303 18.51 -1.08 -35.67
N ARG A 304 18.49 -2.23 -34.98
CA ARG A 304 18.25 -3.53 -35.63
C ARG A 304 16.83 -3.64 -36.20
N LEU A 305 15.82 -3.17 -35.47
CA LEU A 305 14.43 -3.12 -35.93
C LEU A 305 14.26 -2.18 -37.13
N PHE A 306 14.86 -1.00 -37.09
CA PHE A 306 14.90 -0.09 -38.23
C PHE A 306 15.59 -0.71 -39.46
N GLY A 307 16.69 -1.45 -39.27
CA GLY A 307 17.33 -2.23 -40.33
C GLY A 307 16.41 -3.32 -40.91
N LEU A 308 15.60 -3.98 -40.09
CA LEU A 308 14.60 -4.94 -40.54
C LEU A 308 13.47 -4.27 -41.33
N GLU A 309 12.99 -3.10 -40.92
CA GLU A 309 12.00 -2.31 -41.69
C GLU A 309 12.54 -1.94 -43.09
N GLN A 310 13.82 -1.57 -43.21
CA GLN A 310 14.45 -1.34 -44.51
C GLN A 310 14.43 -2.60 -45.40
N LEU A 311 14.73 -3.77 -44.82
CA LEU A 311 14.60 -5.04 -45.55
C LEU A 311 13.16 -5.32 -45.98
N MET A 312 12.13 -4.89 -45.23
CA MET A 312 10.73 -5.04 -45.61
C MET A 312 10.34 -4.14 -46.79
N HIS A 313 10.89 -2.93 -46.83
CA HIS A 313 10.74 -2.04 -47.98
C HIS A 313 11.36 -2.65 -49.24
N ASP A 314 12.58 -3.19 -49.12
CA ASP A 314 13.29 -3.89 -50.19
C ASP A 314 12.53 -5.14 -50.69
N ALA A 315 12.02 -5.98 -49.78
CA ALA A 315 11.20 -7.13 -50.14
C ALA A 315 9.92 -6.71 -50.90
N THR A 316 9.24 -5.67 -50.43
CA THR A 316 8.04 -5.12 -51.10
C THR A 316 8.36 -4.63 -52.51
N LYS A 317 9.51 -3.97 -52.71
CA LYS A 317 9.98 -3.56 -54.03
C LYS A 317 10.25 -4.75 -54.95
N LEU A 318 10.91 -5.80 -54.45
CA LEU A 318 11.17 -7.03 -55.20
C LEU A 318 9.87 -7.73 -55.62
N VAL A 319 8.85 -7.77 -54.75
CA VAL A 319 7.51 -8.31 -55.10
C VAL A 319 6.86 -7.53 -56.25
N GLN A 320 6.99 -6.20 -56.26
CA GLN A 320 6.48 -5.35 -57.34
C GLN A 320 7.24 -5.61 -58.65
N GLU A 321 8.56 -5.79 -58.61
CA GLU A 321 9.36 -6.16 -59.78
C GLU A 321 8.95 -7.55 -60.32
N GLN A 322 8.73 -8.54 -59.44
CA GLN A 322 8.23 -9.87 -59.81
C GLN A 322 6.84 -9.77 -60.49
N ASN A 323 5.93 -8.95 -59.96
CA ASN A 323 4.63 -8.69 -60.58
C ASN A 323 4.80 -8.12 -62.00
N ASN A 324 5.66 -7.10 -62.16
CA ASN A 324 5.90 -6.46 -63.46
C ASN A 324 6.40 -7.49 -64.51
N PHE A 325 7.32 -8.39 -64.13
CA PHE A 325 7.77 -9.47 -65.01
C PHE A 325 6.66 -10.49 -65.31
N ALA A 326 5.89 -10.91 -64.30
CA ALA A 326 4.78 -11.85 -64.47
C ALA A 326 3.71 -11.31 -65.43
N GLN A 327 3.31 -10.05 -65.27
CA GLN A 327 2.36 -9.38 -66.17
C GLN A 327 2.91 -9.27 -67.59
N ALA A 328 4.20 -8.94 -67.77
CA ALA A 328 4.83 -8.87 -69.09
C ALA A 328 4.84 -10.24 -69.80
N LEU A 329 5.14 -11.32 -69.08
CA LEU A 329 5.14 -12.68 -69.64
C LEU A 329 3.71 -13.16 -69.96
N LEU A 330 2.72 -12.85 -69.12
CA LEU A 330 1.31 -13.15 -69.36
C LEU A 330 0.74 -12.36 -70.56
N GLN A 331 1.07 -11.07 -70.69
CA GLN A 331 0.70 -10.27 -71.87
C GLN A 331 1.32 -10.84 -73.15
N ASN A 332 2.57 -11.28 -73.09
CA ASN A 332 3.27 -11.92 -74.20
C ASN A 332 2.59 -13.24 -74.61
N GLN A 333 2.20 -14.10 -73.66
CA GLN A 333 1.40 -15.31 -73.90
C GLN A 333 0.08 -14.95 -74.61
N ASN A 334 -0.68 -14.01 -74.05
CA ASN A 334 -1.99 -13.58 -74.57
C ASN A 334 -1.91 -12.96 -75.98
N ARG A 335 -0.80 -12.32 -76.32
CA ARG A 335 -0.54 -11.82 -77.68
C ARG A 335 -0.15 -12.95 -78.63
N ALA A 336 0.76 -13.83 -78.23
CA ALA A 336 1.21 -14.96 -79.04
C ALA A 336 0.05 -15.89 -79.45
N GLY A 337 -0.87 -16.17 -78.53
CA GLY A 337 -2.07 -16.98 -78.80
C GLY A 337 -3.09 -16.32 -79.75
N LYS A 338 -3.00 -15.01 -79.99
CA LYS A 338 -3.86 -14.28 -80.94
C LYS A 338 -3.23 -14.11 -82.33
N VAL A 339 -1.90 -14.00 -82.39
CA VAL A 339 -1.16 -13.79 -83.65
C VAL A 339 -0.99 -15.11 -84.41
N ASN A 340 -0.84 -16.24 -83.70
CA ASN A 340 -0.71 -17.59 -84.25
C ASN A 340 0.37 -17.77 -85.33
N ASP A 341 1.43 -16.96 -85.24
CA ASP A 341 2.63 -17.02 -86.10
C ASP A 341 3.75 -17.77 -85.35
N PRO A 342 4.25 -18.91 -85.87
CA PRO A 342 5.34 -19.64 -85.22
C PRO A 342 6.70 -18.94 -85.22
N SER A 343 6.92 -17.96 -86.11
CA SER A 343 8.23 -17.32 -86.30
C SER A 343 8.68 -16.46 -85.11
N ILE A 344 7.74 -15.97 -84.30
CA ILE A 344 8.04 -15.11 -83.14
C ILE A 344 8.50 -15.89 -81.90
N PHE A 345 8.29 -17.22 -81.84
CA PHE A 345 8.56 -18.00 -80.63
C PHE A 345 10.04 -18.03 -80.22
N PRO A 346 11.05 -18.14 -81.11
CA PRO A 346 12.46 -18.13 -80.71
C PRO A 346 12.90 -16.85 -79.99
N ASP A 347 12.49 -15.69 -80.50
CA ASP A 347 12.79 -14.38 -79.90
C ASP A 347 12.04 -14.19 -78.58
N LEU A 348 10.75 -14.58 -78.55
CA LEU A 348 9.93 -14.49 -77.34
C LEU A 348 10.46 -15.40 -76.23
N CYS A 349 10.84 -16.64 -76.56
CA CYS A 349 11.51 -17.55 -75.63
C CYS A 349 12.89 -17.02 -75.19
N THR A 350 13.63 -16.33 -76.06
CA THR A 350 14.91 -15.69 -75.67
C THR A 350 14.69 -14.53 -74.70
N SER A 351 13.65 -13.72 -74.88
CA SER A 351 13.23 -12.67 -73.94
C SER A 351 12.74 -13.26 -72.61
N HIS A 352 11.81 -14.22 -72.64
CA HIS A 352 11.28 -14.89 -71.45
C HIS A 352 12.39 -15.53 -70.60
N ARG A 353 13.40 -16.14 -71.24
CA ARG A 353 14.56 -16.70 -70.53
C ARG A 353 15.30 -15.63 -69.72
N LYS A 354 15.57 -14.45 -70.30
CA LYS A 354 16.24 -13.36 -69.58
C LYS A 354 15.41 -12.90 -68.39
N ASN A 355 14.10 -12.71 -68.58
CA ASN A 355 13.19 -12.28 -67.52
C ASN A 355 13.15 -13.31 -66.37
N LEU A 356 13.00 -14.61 -66.67
CA LEU A 356 13.00 -15.66 -65.63
C LEU A 356 14.31 -15.74 -64.84
N MET A 357 15.47 -15.45 -65.45
CA MET A 357 16.75 -15.34 -64.72
C MET A 357 16.76 -14.15 -63.75
N HIS A 358 16.16 -13.01 -64.12
CA HIS A 358 15.98 -11.89 -63.20
C HIS A 358 14.97 -12.21 -62.08
N MET A 359 13.87 -12.90 -62.40
CA MET A 359 12.88 -13.34 -61.42
C MET A 359 13.47 -14.33 -60.40
N LEU A 360 14.33 -15.25 -60.85
CA LEU A 360 15.07 -16.16 -59.99
C LEU A 360 15.99 -15.39 -59.02
N LYS A 361 16.78 -14.42 -59.52
CA LYS A 361 17.63 -13.58 -58.67
C LYS A 361 16.84 -12.75 -57.65
N ASN A 362 15.68 -12.22 -58.05
CA ASN A 362 14.79 -11.50 -57.13
C ASN A 362 14.20 -12.44 -56.07
N HIS A 363 13.89 -13.69 -56.42
CA HIS A 363 13.42 -14.71 -55.48
C HIS A 363 14.49 -15.10 -54.46
N GLU A 364 15.74 -15.33 -54.89
CA GLU A 364 16.89 -15.60 -54.02
C GLU A 364 17.10 -14.46 -52.99
N ARG A 365 16.94 -13.20 -53.41
CA ARG A 365 17.03 -12.04 -52.48
C ARG A 365 15.86 -11.97 -51.49
N VAL A 366 14.64 -12.32 -51.88
CA VAL A 366 13.50 -12.41 -50.96
C VAL A 366 13.69 -13.56 -49.95
N GLN A 367 14.20 -14.72 -50.39
CA GLN A 367 14.56 -15.81 -49.47
C GLN A 367 15.65 -15.40 -48.47
N ASP A 368 16.67 -14.64 -48.89
CA ASP A 368 17.68 -14.14 -47.96
C ASP A 368 17.12 -13.16 -46.93
N ILE A 369 16.26 -12.22 -47.35
CA ILE A 369 15.56 -11.31 -46.45
C ILE A 369 14.75 -12.09 -45.41
N LYS A 370 13.99 -13.12 -45.81
CA LYS A 370 13.30 -14.03 -44.87
C LYS A 370 14.26 -14.69 -43.89
N ARG A 371 15.36 -15.29 -44.38
CA ARG A 371 16.36 -15.95 -43.54
C ARG A 371 16.94 -15.00 -42.49
N ARG A 372 17.20 -13.74 -42.86
CA ARG A 372 17.67 -12.69 -41.94
C ARG A 372 16.63 -12.31 -40.89
N CYS A 373 15.35 -12.22 -41.28
CA CYS A 373 14.25 -11.94 -40.33
C CYS A 373 14.03 -13.09 -39.34
N ILE A 374 14.14 -14.34 -39.80
CA ILE A 374 14.07 -15.54 -38.96
C ILE A 374 15.19 -15.52 -37.91
N LYS A 375 16.46 -15.42 -38.35
CA LYS A 375 17.61 -15.36 -37.45
C LYS A 375 17.50 -14.23 -36.43
N ALA A 376 17.05 -13.05 -36.87
CA ALA A 376 16.82 -11.94 -35.96
C ALA A 376 15.78 -12.28 -34.88
N LYS A 377 14.62 -12.88 -35.24
CA LYS A 377 13.60 -13.29 -34.26
C LYS A 377 14.10 -14.38 -33.31
N GLU A 378 14.88 -15.33 -33.81
CA GLU A 378 15.55 -16.36 -33.00
C GLU A 378 16.49 -15.72 -31.96
N GLU A 379 17.46 -14.90 -32.40
CA GLU A 379 18.40 -14.17 -31.52
C GLU A 379 17.69 -13.30 -30.46
N LEU A 380 16.57 -12.64 -30.82
CA LEU A 380 15.80 -11.83 -29.87
C LEU A 380 15.11 -12.71 -28.82
N SER A 381 14.53 -13.84 -29.23
CA SER A 381 13.84 -14.78 -28.33
C SER A 381 14.82 -15.43 -27.35
N GLU A 382 16.03 -15.79 -27.80
CA GLU A 382 17.11 -16.26 -26.93
C GLU A 382 17.54 -15.18 -25.93
N ASN A 383 17.71 -13.92 -26.38
CA ASN A 383 18.11 -12.82 -25.49
C ASN A 383 17.03 -12.51 -24.43
N LEU A 384 15.75 -12.52 -24.83
CA LEU A 384 14.63 -12.30 -23.92
C LEU A 384 14.52 -13.44 -22.90
N HIS A 385 14.71 -14.70 -23.29
CA HIS A 385 14.69 -15.83 -22.35
C HIS A 385 15.68 -15.66 -21.20
N VAL A 386 16.92 -15.26 -21.50
CA VAL A 386 17.96 -15.00 -20.49
C VAL A 386 17.57 -13.84 -19.56
N ARG A 387 16.99 -12.77 -20.11
CA ARG A 387 16.58 -11.59 -19.33
C ARG A 387 15.33 -11.84 -18.48
N LEU A 388 14.35 -12.59 -18.99
CA LEU A 388 13.15 -12.98 -18.25
C LEU A 388 13.50 -13.88 -17.05
N LYS A 389 14.48 -14.78 -17.19
CA LYS A 389 15.05 -15.53 -16.05
C LYS A 389 15.66 -14.61 -14.99
N TRP A 390 16.35 -13.55 -15.40
CA TRP A 390 16.88 -12.55 -14.47
C TRP A 390 15.74 -11.78 -13.76
N ILE A 391 14.68 -11.38 -14.47
CA ILE A 391 13.50 -10.77 -13.83
C ILE A 391 12.90 -11.72 -12.78
N MET A 392 12.65 -12.99 -13.13
CA MET A 392 12.13 -13.97 -12.17
C MET A 392 13.05 -14.18 -10.95
N TYR A 393 14.38 -14.13 -11.14
CA TYR A 393 15.34 -14.20 -10.04
C TYR A 393 15.23 -12.98 -9.10
N ILE A 394 15.15 -11.77 -9.65
CA ILE A 394 15.01 -10.53 -8.89
C ILE A 394 13.65 -10.47 -8.17
N GLU A 395 12.54 -10.77 -8.87
CA GLU A 395 11.18 -10.85 -8.30
C GLU A 395 11.17 -11.80 -7.09
N LYS A 396 11.74 -13.00 -7.23
CA LYS A 396 11.87 -13.97 -6.14
C LYS A 396 12.71 -13.44 -4.98
N LYS A 397 13.83 -12.78 -5.26
CA LYS A 397 14.71 -12.20 -4.20
C LYS A 397 14.03 -11.07 -3.44
N LEU A 398 13.28 -10.20 -4.13
CA LEU A 398 12.46 -9.17 -3.52
C LEU A 398 11.37 -9.78 -2.63
N TYR A 399 10.68 -10.83 -3.09
CA TYR A 399 9.68 -11.55 -2.30
C TYR A 399 10.28 -12.23 -1.05
N GLU A 400 11.44 -12.89 -1.17
CA GLU A 400 12.15 -13.48 -0.01
C GLU A 400 12.49 -12.41 1.05
N LEU A 401 13.00 -11.25 0.61
CA LEU A 401 13.32 -10.13 1.51
C LEU A 401 12.08 -9.46 2.10
N ASP A 402 11.00 -9.33 1.34
CA ASP A 402 9.77 -8.68 1.78
C ASP A 402 9.05 -9.49 2.88
N ASN A 403 9.07 -10.81 2.76
CA ASN A 403 8.64 -11.71 3.83
C ASN A 403 9.52 -11.57 5.08
N LYS A 404 10.85 -11.49 4.91
CA LYS A 404 11.81 -11.28 6.02
C LYS A 404 11.59 -9.94 6.72
N LEU A 405 11.32 -8.87 5.96
CA LEU A 405 10.96 -7.54 6.47
C LEU A 405 9.64 -7.58 7.23
N THR A 406 8.59 -8.17 6.65
CA THR A 406 7.26 -8.29 7.27
C THR A 406 7.32 -9.05 8.60
N MET A 407 8.00 -10.21 8.64
CA MET A 407 8.19 -10.99 9.86
C MET A 407 9.00 -10.23 10.92
N THR A 408 10.03 -9.49 10.52
CA THR A 408 10.83 -8.66 11.44
C THR A 408 10.02 -7.47 11.98
N HIS A 409 9.22 -6.83 11.14
CA HIS A 409 8.35 -5.71 11.53
C HIS A 409 7.27 -6.13 12.52
N GLU A 410 6.65 -7.29 12.29
CA GLU A 410 5.65 -7.86 13.20
C GLU A 410 6.30 -8.31 14.52
N SER A 411 7.54 -8.84 14.50
CA SER A 411 8.32 -9.11 15.72
C SER A 411 8.62 -7.82 16.51
N LEU A 412 9.07 -6.76 15.83
CA LEU A 412 9.32 -5.43 16.39
C LEU A 412 8.05 -4.84 17.05
N ARG A 413 6.90 -4.96 16.37
CA ARG A 413 5.60 -4.51 16.87
C ARG A 413 5.18 -5.27 18.13
N ARG A 414 5.30 -6.60 18.14
CA ARG A 414 5.03 -7.43 19.32
C ARG A 414 5.94 -7.06 20.48
N LEU A 415 7.24 -6.93 20.22
CA LEU A 415 8.22 -6.54 21.24
C LEU A 415 7.93 -5.14 21.81
N THR A 416 7.47 -4.20 20.97
CA THR A 416 7.03 -2.87 21.42
C THR A 416 5.84 -2.98 22.39
N GLY A 417 4.85 -3.82 22.09
CA GLY A 417 3.73 -4.09 23.00
C GLY A 417 4.18 -4.74 24.32
N VAL A 418 5.12 -5.69 24.27
CA VAL A 418 5.74 -6.30 25.45
C VAL A 418 6.38 -5.24 26.36
N PHE A 419 7.15 -4.30 25.78
CA PHE A 419 7.74 -3.21 26.55
C PHE A 419 6.72 -2.21 27.10
N GLN A 420 5.57 -2.00 26.45
CA GLN A 420 4.47 -1.20 27.02
C GLN A 420 3.86 -1.85 28.27
N VAL A 421 3.76 -3.19 28.31
CA VAL A 421 3.31 -3.92 29.50
C VAL A 421 4.35 -3.86 30.62
N ILE A 422 5.64 -4.03 30.28
CA ILE A 422 6.76 -3.91 31.24
C ILE A 422 6.82 -2.50 31.86
N ASP A 423 6.66 -1.42 31.08
CA ASP A 423 6.58 -0.04 31.61
C ASP A 423 5.38 0.15 32.56
N GLN A 424 4.22 -0.41 32.21
CA GLN A 424 3.05 -0.36 33.09
C GLN A 424 3.29 -1.08 34.43
N ILE A 425 3.94 -2.24 34.42
CA ILE A 425 4.32 -2.99 35.62
C ILE A 425 5.30 -2.17 36.47
N HIS A 426 6.37 -1.63 35.87
CA HIS A 426 7.35 -0.76 36.54
C HIS A 426 6.68 0.48 37.19
N ARG A 427 5.67 1.06 36.55
CA ARG A 427 4.96 2.25 37.04
C ARG A 427 3.83 1.94 38.01
N ALA A 428 3.30 0.72 38.04
CA ALA A 428 2.14 0.32 38.84
C ALA A 428 2.25 0.67 40.33
N PRO A 429 3.39 0.45 41.05
CA PRO A 429 3.53 0.84 42.46
C PRO A 429 3.20 2.31 42.73
N ARG A 430 3.75 3.20 41.89
CA ARG A 430 3.58 4.65 42.03
C ARG A 430 2.19 5.11 41.63
N VAL A 431 1.59 4.49 40.61
CA VAL A 431 0.23 4.81 40.15
C VAL A 431 -0.80 4.38 41.19
N TYR A 432 -0.70 3.15 41.71
CA TYR A 432 -1.58 2.60 42.73
C TYR A 432 -1.60 3.46 44.01
N VAL A 433 -0.42 3.80 44.54
CA VAL A 433 -0.27 4.68 45.72
C VAL A 433 -0.88 6.07 45.48
N ARG A 434 -0.68 6.66 44.30
CA ARG A 434 -1.25 7.97 43.95
C ARG A 434 -2.78 7.92 43.84
N ALA A 435 -3.34 6.84 43.28
CA ALA A 435 -4.78 6.64 43.18
C ALA A 435 -5.43 6.53 44.57
N ILE A 436 -4.82 5.76 45.48
CA ILE A 436 -5.28 5.64 46.88
C ILE A 436 -5.28 6.99 47.59
N ARG A 437 -4.19 7.77 47.48
CA ARG A 437 -4.15 9.12 48.05
C ARG A 437 -5.26 10.00 47.45
N GLU A 438 -5.49 9.93 46.15
CA GLU A 438 -6.48 10.78 45.49
C GLU A 438 -7.92 10.43 45.90
N VAL A 439 -8.25 9.14 46.05
CA VAL A 439 -9.53 8.71 46.64
C VAL A 439 -9.71 9.27 48.04
N ALA A 440 -8.69 9.17 48.90
CA ALA A 440 -8.74 9.72 50.25
C ALA A 440 -8.87 11.24 50.29
N ARG A 441 -8.17 11.95 49.39
CA ARG A 441 -8.26 13.42 49.25
C ARG A 441 -9.66 13.85 48.80
N ARG A 442 -10.28 13.11 47.90
CA ARG A 442 -11.64 13.36 47.42
C ARG A 442 -12.68 13.14 48.52
N HIS A 443 -12.64 12.01 49.24
CA HIS A 443 -13.50 11.78 50.41
C HIS A 443 -13.37 12.87 51.48
N ALA A 444 -12.15 13.28 51.81
CA ALA A 444 -11.92 14.37 52.76
C ALA A 444 -12.48 15.72 52.25
N PHE A 445 -12.53 15.94 50.93
CA PHE A 445 -13.12 17.15 50.35
C PHE A 445 -14.64 17.10 50.31
N SER A 446 -15.25 16.00 49.81
CA SER A 446 -16.70 15.88 49.76
C SER A 446 -17.32 15.94 51.15
N GLN A 447 -16.72 15.26 52.14
CA GLN A 447 -17.16 15.35 53.54
C GLN A 447 -17.11 16.78 54.07
N ALA A 448 -15.94 17.45 53.99
CA ALA A 448 -15.78 18.80 54.54
C ALA A 448 -16.62 19.85 53.80
N PHE A 449 -16.85 19.68 52.49
CA PHE A 449 -17.70 20.55 51.68
C PHE A 449 -19.17 20.37 52.03
N VAL A 450 -19.67 19.12 52.11
CA VAL A 450 -21.08 18.84 52.45
C VAL A 450 -21.37 19.28 53.89
N GLU A 451 -20.46 19.07 54.84
CA GLU A 451 -20.59 19.55 56.22
C GLU A 451 -20.72 21.08 56.27
N TRP A 452 -19.82 21.81 55.60
CA TRP A 452 -19.86 23.27 55.50
C TRP A 452 -21.13 23.77 54.81
N ALA A 453 -21.48 23.21 53.64
CA ALA A 453 -22.61 23.67 52.86
C ALA A 453 -23.94 23.37 53.56
N THR A 454 -24.05 22.25 54.30
CA THR A 454 -25.22 21.95 55.14
C THR A 454 -25.36 22.95 56.29
N ALA A 455 -24.25 23.30 56.97
CA ALA A 455 -24.26 24.31 58.02
C ALA A 455 -24.67 25.70 57.48
N LEU A 456 -24.13 26.11 56.34
CA LEU A 456 -24.52 27.35 55.65
C LEU A 456 -26.01 27.33 55.26
N SER A 457 -26.53 26.18 54.82
CA SER A 457 -27.93 26.06 54.38
C SER A 457 -28.91 26.18 55.54
N ALA A 458 -28.54 25.69 56.72
CA ALA A 458 -29.33 25.88 57.93
C ALA A 458 -29.35 27.37 58.37
N GLU A 459 -28.21 28.06 58.35
CA GLU A 459 -28.11 29.48 58.75
C GLU A 459 -28.88 30.40 57.79
N THR A 460 -28.70 30.21 56.47
CA THR A 460 -29.42 30.98 55.44
C THR A 460 -30.93 30.67 55.43
N GLY A 461 -31.30 29.40 55.62
CA GLY A 461 -32.69 28.98 55.81
C GLY A 461 -33.37 29.69 56.98
N GLU A 462 -32.74 29.70 58.16
CA GLU A 462 -33.32 30.38 59.34
C GLU A 462 -33.45 31.90 59.13
N VAL A 463 -32.50 32.54 58.43
CA VAL A 463 -32.60 33.97 58.07
C VAL A 463 -33.76 34.22 57.12
N TRP A 464 -33.89 33.41 56.06
CA TRP A 464 -34.95 33.54 55.07
C TRP A 464 -36.35 33.27 55.66
N GLU A 465 -36.52 32.19 56.42
CA GLU A 465 -37.80 31.86 57.08
C GLU A 465 -38.25 32.96 58.04
N ARG A 466 -37.30 33.57 58.79
CA ARG A 466 -37.59 34.66 59.74
C ARG A 466 -38.07 35.92 59.03
N GLU A 467 -37.42 36.31 57.93
CA GLU A 467 -37.84 37.47 57.12
C GLU A 467 -39.18 37.22 56.41
N VAL A 468 -39.35 36.05 55.76
CA VAL A 468 -40.60 35.66 55.11
C VAL A 468 -41.76 35.61 56.11
N THR A 469 -41.54 35.07 57.30
CA THR A 469 -42.54 35.06 58.38
C THR A 469 -42.90 36.47 58.83
N THR A 470 -41.89 37.35 58.99
CA THR A 470 -42.10 38.76 59.37
C THR A 470 -42.92 39.51 58.31
N ARG A 471 -42.59 39.37 57.02
CA ARG A 471 -43.37 39.96 55.93
C ARG A 471 -44.79 39.40 55.88
N ARG A 472 -44.97 38.08 55.95
CA ARG A 472 -46.31 37.44 55.94
C ARG A 472 -47.18 37.93 57.10
N GLN A 473 -46.63 38.05 58.31
CA GLN A 473 -47.35 38.60 59.47
C GLN A 473 -47.76 40.06 59.27
N PHE A 474 -46.88 40.90 58.69
CA PHE A 474 -47.21 42.29 58.35
C PHE A 474 -48.29 42.37 57.27
N ILE A 475 -48.13 41.65 56.16
CA ILE A 475 -49.09 41.61 55.04
C ILE A 475 -50.46 41.12 55.52
N GLN A 476 -50.52 40.16 56.43
CA GLN A 476 -51.79 39.67 57.00
C GLN A 476 -52.59 40.80 57.71
N GLN A 477 -51.90 41.78 58.31
CA GLN A 477 -52.53 42.94 58.95
C GLN A 477 -52.76 44.10 57.96
N PHE A 478 -51.86 44.27 56.98
CA PHE A 478 -51.84 45.44 56.10
C PHE A 478 -52.67 45.29 54.81
N SER A 479 -52.77 44.08 54.25
CA SER A 479 -53.39 43.80 52.93
C SER A 479 -54.87 44.16 52.81
N SER A 480 -55.61 44.18 53.93
CA SER A 480 -57.03 44.58 53.96
C SER A 480 -57.24 46.07 54.26
N HIS A 481 -56.17 46.81 54.52
CA HIS A 481 -56.23 48.22 54.91
C HIS A 481 -56.12 49.15 53.70
N PHE A 482 -56.89 50.25 53.67
CA PHE A 482 -56.92 51.18 52.52
C PHE A 482 -55.55 51.79 52.17
N LEU A 483 -54.64 51.89 53.16
CA LEU A 483 -53.26 52.35 52.97
C LEU A 483 -52.40 51.41 52.10
N ALA A 484 -52.80 50.15 51.87
CA ALA A 484 -52.06 49.24 50.99
C ALA A 484 -51.89 49.81 49.58
N SER A 485 -52.87 50.61 49.11
CA SER A 485 -52.81 51.32 47.82
C SER A 485 -51.68 52.36 47.71
N LEU A 486 -51.07 52.79 48.81
CA LEU A 486 -49.99 53.78 48.83
C LEU A 486 -48.58 53.15 48.83
N PHE A 487 -48.47 51.84 49.03
CA PHE A 487 -47.19 51.13 49.17
C PHE A 487 -47.18 49.84 48.32
N PRO A 488 -47.00 49.95 46.98
CA PRO A 488 -46.90 48.80 46.09
C PRO A 488 -45.63 47.99 46.36
N GLY A 489 -45.68 46.66 46.17
CA GLY A 489 -44.56 45.74 46.42
C GLY A 489 -44.36 45.33 47.88
N MET A 490 -45.25 45.76 48.80
CA MET A 490 -45.20 45.30 50.21
C MET A 490 -45.56 43.82 50.39
N ASP A 491 -46.05 43.17 49.33
CA ASP A 491 -46.32 41.74 49.22
C ASP A 491 -45.11 40.91 48.72
N ASP A 492 -44.02 41.56 48.29
CA ASP A 492 -42.81 40.88 47.80
C ASP A 492 -42.11 40.06 48.90
N LEU A 493 -41.77 38.81 48.58
CA LEU A 493 -40.94 37.93 49.43
C LEU A 493 -39.52 37.83 48.86
N PRO A 494 -38.47 37.75 49.72
CA PRO A 494 -37.12 37.48 49.24
C PRO A 494 -37.03 36.11 48.55
N PRO A 495 -36.23 35.97 47.48
CA PRO A 495 -35.98 34.66 46.88
C PRO A 495 -35.20 33.76 47.84
N GLU A 496 -35.42 32.45 47.72
CA GLU A 496 -34.59 31.45 48.41
C GLU A 496 -33.16 31.48 47.83
N PHE A 497 -32.16 31.47 48.70
CA PHE A 497 -30.75 31.35 48.32
C PHE A 497 -30.03 30.43 49.31
N ALA A 498 -29.45 29.36 48.77
CA ALA A 498 -28.72 28.34 49.54
C ALA A 498 -29.50 27.72 50.73
N THR A 499 -30.84 27.72 50.69
CA THR A 499 -31.72 27.21 51.76
C THR A 499 -31.74 25.69 51.90
N GLN A 500 -31.16 24.96 50.94
CA GLN A 500 -31.14 23.49 50.89
C GLN A 500 -29.69 22.99 50.77
N PRO A 501 -29.31 21.92 51.50
CA PRO A 501 -27.98 21.34 51.40
C PRO A 501 -27.74 20.76 49.99
N PRO A 502 -26.50 20.79 49.48
CA PRO A 502 -26.18 20.21 48.18
C PRO A 502 -26.30 18.68 48.19
N ASP A 503 -26.57 18.11 47.01
CA ASP A 503 -26.49 16.67 46.80
C ASP A 503 -25.12 16.11 47.19
N LYS A 504 -25.11 14.87 47.68
CA LYS A 504 -23.87 14.15 47.93
C LYS A 504 -23.19 13.80 46.61
N PHE A 505 -21.87 13.89 46.62
CA PHE A 505 -21.02 13.48 45.51
C PHE A 505 -19.83 12.68 46.03
N ASP A 506 -19.18 11.94 45.13
CA ASP A 506 -18.10 11.00 45.41
C ASP A 506 -18.49 9.74 46.24
N ASP A 507 -19.79 9.51 46.46
CA ASP A 507 -20.33 8.32 47.16
C ASP A 507 -19.94 6.97 46.50
N ASN A 508 -19.62 6.97 45.20
CA ASN A 508 -19.18 5.79 44.44
C ASN A 508 -17.66 5.50 44.56
N LEU A 509 -16.89 6.33 45.27
CA LEU A 509 -15.47 6.07 45.49
C LEU A 509 -15.26 4.92 46.51
N PRO A 510 -14.22 4.08 46.35
CA PRO A 510 -13.91 3.04 47.33
C PRO A 510 -13.78 3.60 48.74
N ARG A 511 -14.34 2.90 49.74
CA ARG A 511 -14.29 3.32 51.15
C ARG A 511 -12.92 3.05 51.76
N LEU A 512 -11.97 3.95 51.52
CA LEU A 512 -10.63 3.91 52.08
C LEU A 512 -10.58 4.73 53.38
N THR A 513 -10.21 4.11 54.49
CA THR A 513 -10.09 4.79 55.77
C THR A 513 -8.68 5.38 55.97
N ARG A 514 -8.50 6.27 56.96
CA ARG A 514 -7.18 6.83 57.29
C ARG A 514 -6.20 5.73 57.71
N GLU A 515 -6.69 4.73 58.44
CA GLU A 515 -5.93 3.57 58.89
C GLU A 515 -5.39 2.78 57.70
N ASN A 516 -6.11 2.66 56.58
CA ASN A 516 -5.60 1.98 55.38
C ASN A 516 -4.40 2.72 54.75
N ILE A 517 -4.41 4.06 54.78
CA ILE A 517 -3.31 4.89 54.27
C ILE A 517 -2.08 4.77 55.18
N GLU A 518 -2.31 4.74 56.49
CA GLU A 518 -1.25 4.59 57.50
C GLU A 518 -0.64 3.18 57.49
N GLN A 519 -1.46 2.13 57.34
CA GLN A 519 -1.01 0.76 57.09
C GLN A 519 -0.15 0.68 55.83
N LEU A 520 -0.62 1.26 54.71
CA LEU A 520 0.13 1.24 53.46
C LEU A 520 1.45 2.04 53.55
N ARG A 521 1.46 3.14 54.32
CA ARG A 521 2.68 3.92 54.64
C ARG A 521 3.68 3.11 55.47
N ALA A 522 3.22 2.29 56.41
CA ALA A 522 4.08 1.43 57.23
C ALA A 522 4.70 0.28 56.42
N VAL A 523 3.97 -0.28 55.45
CA VAL A 523 4.44 -1.37 54.58
C VAL A 523 5.39 -0.87 53.47
N LEU A 524 5.22 0.39 53.01
CA LEU A 524 5.93 0.99 51.88
C LEU A 524 6.64 2.32 52.27
N PRO A 525 7.63 2.30 53.19
CA PRO A 525 8.37 3.51 53.56
C PRO A 525 8.99 4.25 52.38
N GLU A 526 9.41 3.53 51.33
CA GLU A 526 9.96 4.08 50.08
C GLU A 526 8.95 4.92 49.25
N LEU A 527 7.64 4.71 49.44
CA LEU A 527 6.57 5.45 48.77
C LEU A 527 5.77 6.33 49.74
N ALA A 528 6.16 6.40 51.02
CA ALA A 528 5.45 7.10 52.09
C ALA A 528 5.17 8.59 51.80
N SER A 529 6.08 9.26 51.10
CA SER A 529 5.96 10.66 50.67
C SER A 529 4.82 10.87 49.65
N LEU A 530 4.50 9.86 48.84
CA LEU A 530 3.41 9.93 47.87
C LEU A 530 2.03 9.74 48.51
N LEU A 531 1.96 9.21 49.74
CA LEU A 531 0.74 8.97 50.53
C LEU A 531 0.32 10.15 51.42
N VAL A 532 1.00 11.30 51.34
CA VAL A 532 0.61 12.49 52.12
C VAL A 532 -0.65 13.12 51.54
N VAL A 533 -1.78 12.95 52.23
CA VAL A 533 -3.01 13.75 51.98
C VAL A 533 -2.78 15.12 52.60
N GLY A 534 -2.71 16.17 51.77
CA GLY A 534 -2.56 17.55 52.24
C GLY A 534 -3.81 18.11 52.90
N GLU A 535 -3.72 19.29 53.52
CA GLU A 535 -4.90 19.98 54.06
C GLU A 535 -5.95 20.23 52.96
N VAL A 536 -7.19 19.89 53.28
CA VAL A 536 -8.31 20.00 52.35
C VAL A 536 -9.10 21.26 52.66
N VAL A 537 -8.84 22.31 51.88
CA VAL A 537 -9.54 23.60 51.99
C VAL A 537 -10.86 23.53 51.25
N ALA A 538 -11.91 23.04 51.93
CA ALA A 538 -13.27 23.04 51.40
C ALA A 538 -13.97 24.42 51.50
N VAL A 539 -13.45 25.32 52.35
CA VAL A 539 -14.06 26.62 52.67
C VAL A 539 -13.04 27.75 52.46
N PRO A 540 -13.40 28.85 51.77
CA PRO A 540 -12.54 30.03 51.67
C PRO A 540 -12.11 30.55 53.06
N PRO A 541 -10.82 30.86 53.30
CA PRO A 541 -10.31 31.22 54.63
C PRO A 541 -11.04 32.39 55.31
N LEU A 542 -11.53 33.36 54.54
CA LEU A 542 -12.28 34.51 55.03
C LEU A 542 -13.61 34.10 55.69
N LEU A 543 -14.36 33.18 55.08
CA LEU A 543 -15.61 32.65 55.64
C LEU A 543 -15.32 31.76 56.86
N GLN A 544 -14.23 31.00 56.82
CA GLN A 544 -13.82 30.15 57.93
C GLN A 544 -13.39 30.95 59.19
N ALA A 545 -12.86 32.17 59.00
CA ALA A 545 -12.57 33.09 60.10
C ALA A 545 -13.84 33.76 60.65
N ALA A 546 -14.76 34.18 59.78
CA ALA A 546 -16.05 34.77 60.19
C ALA A 546 -16.88 33.81 61.05
N LEU A 547 -17.06 32.55 60.60
CA LEU A 547 -17.79 31.52 61.34
C LEU A 547 -17.17 31.22 62.72
N ARG A 548 -15.84 31.19 62.83
CA ARG A 548 -15.16 30.99 64.13
C ARG A 548 -15.37 32.15 65.11
N SER A 549 -15.56 33.38 64.62
CA SER A 549 -15.78 34.56 65.47
C SER A 549 -17.17 34.63 66.11
N GLN A 550 -18.18 33.99 65.49
CA GLN A 550 -19.54 33.91 66.04
C GLN A 550 -19.60 33.00 67.29
N LEU A 551 -18.82 31.91 67.30
CA LEU A 551 -18.84 30.89 68.37
C LEU A 551 -18.19 31.34 69.69
N THR A 552 -17.41 32.42 69.72
CA THR A 552 -16.71 32.87 70.94
C THR A 552 -17.47 33.93 71.75
N ASN A 553 -18.60 34.44 71.26
CA ASN A 553 -19.36 35.51 71.90
C ASN A 553 -20.79 35.08 72.30
N SER A 554 -20.89 34.20 73.30
CA SER A 554 -22.14 33.99 74.04
C SER A 554 -21.93 34.27 75.54
N HIS A 555 -22.31 35.48 75.98
CA HIS A 555 -22.92 35.81 77.30
C HIS A 555 -22.81 37.32 77.62
N THR A 556 -23.79 38.12 77.20
CA THR A 556 -24.49 39.11 78.05
C THR A 556 -25.63 39.79 77.27
N PRO A 557 -26.81 40.01 77.87
CA PRO A 557 -27.91 40.71 77.22
C PRO A 557 -27.88 42.23 77.52
N CYS A 558 -28.21 43.08 76.55
CA CYS A 558 -28.56 44.47 76.84
C CYS A 558 -29.60 45.00 75.84
N SER A 559 -30.61 45.70 76.34
CA SER A 559 -31.66 46.36 75.56
C SER A 559 -31.23 47.77 75.12
N GLY A 560 -31.83 48.25 74.02
CA GLY A 560 -32.22 49.68 73.94
C GLY A 560 -31.35 50.61 73.08
N THR A 561 -31.69 50.66 71.79
CA THR A 561 -31.93 51.88 70.98
C THR A 561 -30.96 53.09 71.03
N PHE A 562 -30.40 53.43 69.86
CA PHE A 562 -30.37 54.77 69.18
C PHE A 562 -29.84 56.00 69.98
N VAL A 563 -28.98 56.90 69.48
CA VAL A 563 -28.84 57.59 68.16
C VAL A 563 -27.34 58.01 68.05
N LYS A 564 -26.65 58.07 66.89
CA LYS A 564 -26.69 59.18 65.91
C LYS A 564 -25.80 58.93 64.67
N GLU A 565 -26.23 59.49 63.53
CA GLU A 565 -25.63 59.34 62.20
C GLU A 565 -24.25 60.03 62.04
N GLY A 566 -23.47 59.60 61.04
CA GLY A 566 -22.16 60.20 60.75
C GLY A 566 -21.34 59.71 59.54
N SER A 567 -21.98 59.33 58.41
CA SER A 567 -21.36 59.25 57.06
C SER A 567 -20.16 58.31 56.78
N GLY A 568 -20.37 57.36 55.86
CA GLY A 568 -19.45 57.12 54.73
C GLY A 568 -18.24 56.16 54.89
N ASP A 569 -18.01 55.37 53.83
CA ASP A 569 -16.73 54.75 53.43
C ASP A 569 -16.03 53.74 54.36
N VAL A 570 -16.53 52.49 54.41
CA VAL A 570 -15.71 51.31 54.80
C VAL A 570 -15.97 50.09 53.89
N TYR A 571 -15.78 50.23 52.58
CA TYR A 571 -15.64 49.10 51.64
C TYR A 571 -14.58 49.37 50.55
N ALA A 572 -13.45 49.95 50.95
CA ALA A 572 -12.35 50.30 50.03
C ALA A 572 -10.95 50.24 50.70
N SER A 573 -10.60 49.12 51.37
CA SER A 573 -9.26 48.97 51.97
C SER A 573 -8.78 47.51 52.14
N ALA A 574 -8.85 46.71 51.06
CA ALA A 574 -8.19 45.39 50.98
C ALA A 574 -7.16 45.31 49.83
N VAL A 575 -6.79 46.44 49.25
CA VAL A 575 -5.74 46.59 48.24
C VAL A 575 -4.68 47.56 48.79
N THR A 576 -3.40 47.27 48.52
CA THR A 576 -2.22 48.07 48.90
C THR A 576 -1.99 48.35 50.39
N THR A 577 -1.43 47.38 51.13
CA THR A 577 -0.12 47.56 51.82
C THR A 577 0.48 46.20 52.23
N ALA A 578 1.58 45.75 51.60
CA ALA A 578 2.55 44.76 52.16
C ALA A 578 3.74 44.43 51.22
N ASN A 579 4.37 45.44 50.61
CA ASN A 579 5.82 45.42 50.34
C ASN A 579 6.41 46.48 51.29
N SER A 580 7.54 46.32 51.97
CA SER A 580 8.56 45.26 51.97
C SER A 580 9.63 45.63 53.02
N VAL A 581 10.26 44.69 53.74
CA VAL A 581 11.69 44.77 54.20
C VAL A 581 12.19 43.37 54.62
N THR A 582 13.20 42.85 53.91
CA THR A 582 14.28 42.01 54.47
C THR A 582 15.55 42.20 53.61
N PRO A 583 16.76 41.96 54.15
CA PRO A 583 17.95 42.71 53.71
C PRO A 583 18.73 42.08 52.54
N ARG A 584 19.49 42.97 51.91
CA ARG A 584 20.40 42.76 50.78
C ARG A 584 21.70 42.08 51.23
N ASN A 585 22.13 41.02 50.53
CA ASN A 585 23.54 40.64 50.38
C ASN A 585 23.74 39.79 49.11
N THR A 586 24.75 40.15 48.33
CA THR A 586 25.26 39.55 47.07
C THR A 586 26.77 39.79 47.09
N PRO A 587 27.65 38.90 46.56
CA PRO A 587 27.68 38.52 45.14
C PRO A 587 28.05 37.01 44.95
N ASP A 588 28.35 36.42 43.77
CA ASP A 588 28.52 36.89 42.39
C ASP A 588 28.34 35.70 41.39
N ARG A 589 28.05 35.99 40.10
CA ARG A 589 28.34 35.15 38.88
C ARG A 589 27.81 33.70 38.74
N ASP A 590 27.57 33.12 37.56
CA ASP A 590 27.74 33.46 36.12
C ASP A 590 26.64 32.76 35.23
N SER A 591 26.45 33.20 33.97
CA SER A 591 26.01 32.49 32.72
C SER A 591 25.07 31.25 32.74
N ASP A 592 24.15 30.95 31.80
CA ASP A 592 23.82 31.54 30.48
C ASP A 592 22.49 30.99 29.87
N LEU A 593 21.93 31.72 28.89
CA LEU A 593 21.15 31.29 27.68
C LEU A 593 19.90 30.34 27.71
N ARG A 594 18.80 30.88 27.12
CA ARG A 594 17.71 30.21 26.33
C ARG A 594 16.76 29.24 27.10
N SER A 595 15.51 28.95 26.69
CA SER A 595 14.73 29.26 25.47
C SER A 595 13.23 29.44 25.78
N GLN A 596 12.46 30.00 24.83
CA GLN A 596 10.99 30.02 24.87
C GLN A 596 10.38 28.63 24.60
N GLN A 597 9.29 28.29 25.29
CA GLN A 597 8.26 27.39 24.75
C GLN A 597 6.88 27.76 25.34
N LEU A 598 5.83 27.60 24.53
CA LEU A 598 4.51 28.20 24.75
C LEU A 598 3.40 27.16 24.50
N ARG A 599 2.31 27.24 25.29
CA ARG A 599 1.00 26.55 25.18
C ARG A 599 0.96 25.06 25.61
N PRO A 600 -0.25 24.47 25.87
CA PRO A 600 -1.60 25.07 25.93
C PRO A 600 -2.42 24.77 27.22
N SER A 601 -3.59 25.40 27.32
CA SER A 601 -4.76 24.98 28.12
C SER A 601 -6.00 25.15 27.19
N SER A 602 -6.91 24.20 26.95
CA SER A 602 -7.94 23.58 27.83
C SER A 602 -8.85 24.61 28.53
N LEU A 603 -10.20 24.54 28.51
CA LEU A 603 -11.20 23.59 27.95
C LEU A 603 -12.63 24.25 27.88
N THR A 604 -13.58 23.68 27.11
CA THR A 604 -15.08 23.64 27.29
C THR A 604 -15.94 24.94 27.24
N ARG A 605 -16.97 25.06 26.34
CA ARG A 605 -18.43 24.62 26.37
C ARG A 605 -19.33 25.64 27.17
N GLU A 606 -20.55 26.11 26.81
CA GLU A 606 -21.67 25.67 25.92
C GLU A 606 -22.60 26.81 25.38
N HIS A 607 -23.43 26.46 24.36
CA HIS A 607 -24.81 26.93 23.96
C HIS A 607 -25.23 28.42 23.86
N HIS A 608 -25.77 28.84 22.69
CA HIS A 608 -27.23 28.88 22.38
C HIS A 608 -27.57 29.26 20.90
N GLU A 609 -28.83 29.08 20.49
CA GLU A 609 -29.38 28.96 19.12
C GLU A 609 -29.62 30.25 18.29
N SER A 610 -29.75 30.09 16.95
CA SER A 610 -30.62 30.76 15.93
C SER A 610 -30.01 30.53 14.52
N GLU A 611 -30.66 29.97 13.49
CA GLU A 611 -31.89 30.33 12.71
C GLU A 611 -31.75 31.53 11.75
N THR A 612 -32.51 31.48 10.63
CA THR A 612 -32.38 32.23 9.33
C THR A 612 -31.27 31.70 8.40
N ASP A 613 -31.51 31.19 7.18
CA ASP A 613 -32.56 31.30 6.14
C ASP A 613 -32.46 32.52 5.21
N THR A 614 -32.33 32.27 3.90
CA THR A 614 -32.49 33.22 2.77
C THR A 614 -32.34 32.49 1.43
N GLU A 615 -33.45 32.28 0.72
CA GLU A 615 -33.50 31.83 -0.68
C GLU A 615 -33.44 33.02 -1.69
N GLU A 616 -33.53 32.68 -2.99
CA GLU A 616 -33.86 33.56 -4.14
C GLU A 616 -32.67 34.45 -4.65
N PHE A 617 -32.34 34.49 -5.95
CA PHE A 617 -33.21 34.90 -7.08
C PHE A 617 -33.01 34.18 -8.43
N GLU A 618 -34.13 34.08 -9.17
CA GLU A 618 -34.39 34.05 -10.62
C GLU A 618 -33.23 33.74 -11.62
N LYS A 619 -33.34 32.80 -12.58
CA LYS A 619 -34.42 32.41 -13.53
C LYS A 619 -34.77 33.45 -14.60
N VAL A 620 -34.09 33.34 -15.76
CA VAL A 620 -34.62 33.79 -17.06
C VAL A 620 -34.58 32.65 -18.07
N GLY A 621 -35.69 32.46 -18.77
CA GLY A 621 -35.78 31.59 -19.93
C GLY A 621 -36.63 32.24 -21.01
N CYS A 622 -36.27 32.05 -22.28
CA CYS A 622 -37.12 32.34 -23.42
C CYS A 622 -36.85 31.34 -24.54
N SER A 623 -37.89 31.09 -25.33
CA SER A 623 -38.08 29.92 -26.17
C SER A 623 -37.85 30.17 -27.67
N GLY A 624 -37.46 29.11 -28.39
CA GLY A 624 -38.02 28.81 -29.71
C GLY A 624 -37.06 28.93 -30.91
N GLY A 625 -37.14 27.95 -31.82
CA GLY A 625 -36.58 28.04 -33.17
C GLY A 625 -35.78 26.82 -33.61
N SER A 626 -36.36 26.04 -34.51
CA SER A 626 -35.70 24.99 -35.30
C SER A 626 -34.55 25.51 -36.17
N ASP A 627 -33.46 24.75 -36.29
CA ASP A 627 -33.17 24.01 -37.52
C ASP A 627 -32.15 22.87 -37.26
N GLY A 628 -32.10 21.87 -38.14
CA GLY A 628 -31.28 20.67 -37.96
C GLY A 628 -30.06 20.58 -38.87
N THR A 629 -28.89 20.24 -38.34
CA THR A 629 -27.78 19.62 -39.10
C THR A 629 -26.94 18.71 -38.20
N PHE A 630 -26.40 17.64 -38.78
CA PHE A 630 -25.68 16.54 -38.11
C PHE A 630 -24.17 16.82 -37.93
N SER A 631 -23.47 15.93 -37.19
CA SER A 631 -21.99 15.82 -37.03
C SER A 631 -21.39 16.53 -35.77
N PRO A 632 -20.17 16.19 -35.31
CA PRO A 632 -20.08 15.23 -34.20
C PRO A 632 -19.24 15.67 -32.98
N MET A 633 -19.71 15.27 -31.80
CA MET A 633 -19.01 14.98 -30.53
C MET A 633 -17.57 15.54 -30.32
N GLU A 634 -17.46 16.62 -29.54
CA GLU A 634 -16.22 17.00 -28.85
C GLU A 634 -16.31 16.79 -27.32
N VAL A 635 -15.25 16.19 -26.77
CA VAL A 635 -14.54 16.54 -25.52
C VAL A 635 -15.32 17.01 -24.28
N MET A 636 -15.27 16.20 -23.21
CA MET A 636 -15.10 16.63 -21.80
C MET A 636 -14.96 15.40 -20.86
N PRO A 637 -14.40 15.52 -19.64
CA PRO A 637 -13.23 16.31 -19.24
C PRO A 637 -12.21 15.49 -18.39
N ASP A 638 -11.08 16.10 -18.02
CA ASP A 638 -10.08 15.52 -17.12
C ASP A 638 -10.65 15.09 -15.75
N ALA A 639 -10.38 13.85 -15.34
CA ALA A 639 -10.62 13.34 -13.99
C ALA A 639 -9.34 12.74 -13.39
N ARG A 640 -8.48 13.59 -12.81
CA ARG A 640 -7.36 13.13 -11.96
C ARG A 640 -7.90 12.61 -10.62
N SER A 641 -8.17 11.31 -10.52
CA SER A 641 -8.34 10.62 -9.24
C SER A 641 -7.16 9.68 -8.97
N SER A 642 -6.25 10.12 -8.10
CA SER A 642 -5.11 9.32 -7.64
C SER A 642 -5.58 8.18 -6.73
N MET A 643 -5.92 7.02 -7.29
CA MET A 643 -6.22 5.83 -6.50
C MET A 643 -4.92 5.13 -6.06
N LYS A 644 -4.72 5.04 -4.74
CA LYS A 644 -3.61 4.29 -4.15
C LYS A 644 -3.92 2.80 -4.21
N THR A 645 -3.28 2.07 -5.12
CA THR A 645 -3.44 0.62 -5.23
C THR A 645 -2.79 -0.09 -4.04
N LYS A 646 -3.59 -0.70 -3.17
CA LYS A 646 -3.09 -1.68 -2.20
C LYS A 646 -2.81 -2.99 -2.94
N GLN A 647 -1.55 -3.24 -3.32
CA GLN A 647 -1.14 -4.59 -3.69
C GLN A 647 -1.18 -5.48 -2.44
N HIS A 648 -2.15 -6.39 -2.40
CA HIS A 648 -2.19 -7.47 -1.43
C HIS A 648 -1.33 -8.63 -1.94
N PHE A 649 -0.27 -8.98 -1.21
CA PHE A 649 0.38 -10.27 -1.40
C PHE A 649 -0.61 -11.38 -1.03
N SER A 650 -0.80 -12.34 -1.95
CA SER A 650 -1.68 -13.49 -1.73
C SER A 650 -1.05 -14.49 -0.74
N SER A 651 -1.18 -14.22 0.55
CA SER A 651 -0.79 -15.16 1.60
C SER A 651 -1.83 -16.29 1.75
N GLN A 652 -1.57 -17.46 1.17
CA GLN A 652 -2.28 -18.67 1.58
C GLN A 652 -1.75 -19.11 2.95
N ALA A 653 -2.59 -18.95 3.98
CA ALA A 653 -2.32 -19.45 5.33
C ALA A 653 -3.07 -20.77 5.55
N SER A 654 -2.35 -21.82 5.95
CA SER A 654 -2.92 -23.14 6.22
C SER A 654 -3.68 -23.17 7.54
N ASP A 655 -4.99 -23.38 7.47
CA ASP A 655 -5.91 -23.38 8.62
C ASP A 655 -5.85 -24.72 9.39
N SER A 656 -4.89 -24.86 10.32
CA SER A 656 -4.80 -26.03 11.21
C SER A 656 -5.73 -25.88 12.42
N LYS A 657 -6.95 -26.43 12.31
CA LYS A 657 -7.89 -26.51 13.44
C LYS A 657 -7.66 -27.76 14.30
N HIS A 658 -7.40 -27.52 15.58
CA HIS A 658 -7.39 -28.55 16.63
C HIS A 658 -8.70 -29.35 16.62
N ILE A 659 -8.62 -30.68 16.59
CA ILE A 659 -9.71 -31.59 16.95
C ILE A 659 -9.28 -32.37 18.19
N LYS A 660 -10.17 -32.42 19.20
CA LYS A 660 -9.95 -33.17 20.44
C LYS A 660 -9.93 -34.68 20.18
N LEU A 661 -9.01 -35.36 20.84
CA LEU A 661 -9.11 -36.79 21.10
C LEU A 661 -10.08 -37.00 22.28
N ASP A 662 -10.97 -37.98 22.15
CA ASP A 662 -11.60 -38.66 23.28
C ASP A 662 -11.74 -40.16 22.93
N GLY A 663 -11.66 -41.04 23.92
CA GLY A 663 -11.41 -42.47 23.71
C GLY A 663 -12.56 -43.40 24.12
N GLY A 664 -12.69 -44.54 23.44
CA GLY A 664 -13.64 -45.61 23.81
C GLY A 664 -13.58 -46.79 22.81
N PRO A 665 -13.49 -48.06 23.24
CA PRO A 665 -13.20 -49.19 22.35
C PRO A 665 -14.42 -50.10 22.07
N GLU A 666 -14.49 -50.68 20.86
CA GLU A 666 -15.21 -51.94 20.51
C GLU A 666 -14.67 -52.41 19.13
N LEU A 667 -14.05 -53.59 18.96
CA LEU A 667 -14.54 -54.99 18.89
C LEU A 667 -14.75 -55.49 17.43
N TYR A 668 -13.88 -56.42 17.01
CA TYR A 668 -14.04 -57.49 16.01
C TYR A 668 -14.64 -57.19 14.61
N MET A 669 -13.90 -57.53 13.55
CA MET A 669 -14.12 -58.80 12.81
C MET A 669 -13.01 -59.11 11.78
N HIS A 670 -12.90 -60.39 11.41
CA HIS A 670 -11.88 -60.95 10.54
C HIS A 670 -12.21 -60.85 9.04
N SER A 671 -11.17 -60.76 8.20
CA SER A 671 -11.03 -61.67 7.05
C SER A 671 -9.58 -61.74 6.56
N GLU A 672 -9.02 -62.92 6.82
CA GLU A 672 -7.84 -63.54 6.23
C GLU A 672 -7.85 -63.54 4.69
N SER A 673 -6.66 -63.55 4.06
CA SER A 673 -6.19 -64.77 3.36
C SER A 673 -4.76 -64.65 2.80
N THR A 674 -3.88 -65.53 3.29
CA THR A 674 -2.84 -66.30 2.54
C THR A 674 -1.65 -65.59 1.87
N ASN A 675 -0.43 -65.92 2.36
CA ASN A 675 0.60 -66.79 1.71
C ASN A 675 0.96 -66.53 0.23
N ASP A 676 2.19 -66.68 -0.31
CA ASP A 676 3.48 -67.30 0.11
C ASP A 676 4.57 -66.92 -0.94
N ASP A 677 5.90 -67.10 -0.84
CA ASP A 677 6.84 -67.60 0.20
C ASP A 677 8.32 -67.33 -0.25
N ASN A 678 9.27 -67.38 0.70
CA ASN A 678 10.70 -67.75 0.61
C ASN A 678 11.78 -66.98 -0.25
N ARG A 679 12.85 -66.58 0.47
CA ARG A 679 14.31 -66.81 0.19
C ARG A 679 14.99 -66.17 -1.05
N SER A 680 16.30 -65.89 -1.06
CA SER A 680 17.40 -65.96 -0.06
C SER A 680 18.61 -65.15 -0.55
N GLN A 681 19.48 -64.70 0.37
CA GLN A 681 20.95 -64.51 0.21
C GLN A 681 21.49 -63.74 -1.04
N GLY A 682 22.32 -62.71 -0.96
CA GLY A 682 23.14 -62.19 0.14
C GLY A 682 24.61 -62.12 -0.28
N ASN A 683 25.22 -60.94 -0.24
CA ASN A 683 26.67 -60.82 -0.03
C ASN A 683 27.07 -59.42 0.46
N VAL A 684 28.19 -59.39 1.19
CA VAL A 684 28.77 -58.24 1.90
C VAL A 684 29.86 -57.60 1.02
N VAL A 685 30.17 -56.30 1.22
CA VAL A 685 31.54 -55.73 1.38
C VAL A 685 31.55 -54.19 1.22
N THR A 686 31.83 -53.55 2.36
CA THR A 686 32.59 -52.28 2.55
C THR A 686 31.98 -50.92 2.18
N ALA A 687 32.18 -49.99 3.12
CA ALA A 687 31.77 -48.60 3.13
C ALA A 687 32.45 -47.70 2.08
N MET A 688 31.81 -46.58 1.77
CA MET A 688 32.41 -45.24 1.77
C MET A 688 31.31 -44.18 1.84
N SER A 689 31.53 -43.11 2.61
CA SER A 689 30.69 -41.89 2.55
C SER A 689 31.03 -41.10 1.28
N PRO A 690 30.13 -40.23 0.83
CA PRO A 690 30.55 -38.83 0.75
C PRO A 690 29.50 -37.86 1.30
N GLN A 691 29.96 -36.96 2.17
CA GLN A 691 29.50 -35.57 2.12
C GLN A 691 30.10 -34.94 0.87
N ASP A 692 29.34 -34.12 0.14
CA ASP A 692 29.76 -32.73 -0.17
C ASP A 692 28.63 -31.92 -0.84
N PRO A 693 28.71 -30.56 -0.85
CA PRO A 693 27.54 -29.71 -0.87
C PRO A 693 27.11 -29.19 -2.25
N LEU A 694 25.88 -28.68 -2.30
CA LEU A 694 25.34 -27.84 -3.38
C LEU A 694 26.25 -26.62 -3.61
N GLN A 695 26.83 -26.53 -4.82
CA GLN A 695 27.56 -25.34 -5.27
C GLN A 695 26.61 -24.23 -5.72
N SER A 696 26.98 -22.99 -5.42
CA SER A 696 26.27 -21.76 -5.78
C SER A 696 26.24 -21.50 -7.30
N PRO A 697 25.14 -20.96 -7.87
CA PRO A 697 25.04 -20.66 -9.29
C PRO A 697 25.64 -19.28 -9.65
N GLU A 698 26.94 -19.07 -9.40
CA GLU A 698 27.64 -17.81 -9.76
C GLU A 698 28.45 -17.89 -11.08
N SER A 699 28.53 -19.06 -11.73
CA SER A 699 29.45 -19.30 -12.86
C SER A 699 28.81 -19.25 -14.27
N LEU A 700 27.54 -18.87 -14.40
CA LEU A 700 26.79 -18.95 -15.67
C LEU A 700 26.46 -17.60 -16.34
N VAL A 701 26.97 -16.47 -15.83
CA VAL A 701 26.75 -15.14 -16.42
C VAL A 701 28.02 -14.60 -17.08
N THR A 702 28.45 -15.30 -18.14
CA THR A 702 29.13 -14.64 -19.27
C THR A 702 28.14 -14.63 -20.44
N SER A 703 27.17 -13.72 -20.37
CA SER A 703 26.48 -13.29 -21.59
C SER A 703 27.55 -12.72 -22.52
N GLN A 704 27.73 -13.31 -23.70
CA GLN A 704 28.42 -12.59 -24.77
C GLN A 704 27.54 -11.38 -25.11
N GLU A 705 27.98 -10.20 -24.64
CA GLU A 705 27.52 -8.94 -25.24
C GLU A 705 27.72 -9.03 -26.76
N PHE A 706 26.84 -8.41 -27.54
CA PHE A 706 26.84 -8.50 -29.00
C PHE A 706 28.12 -7.89 -29.62
N VAL A 707 29.22 -8.67 -29.69
CA VAL A 707 30.44 -8.36 -30.43
C VAL A 707 30.27 -8.77 -31.91
N THR A 708 29.17 -8.34 -32.54
CA THR A 708 28.83 -8.69 -33.94
C THR A 708 28.13 -7.57 -34.72
N ALA A 709 28.10 -6.33 -34.22
CA ALA A 709 27.67 -5.17 -35.02
C ALA A 709 28.53 -4.96 -36.27
N GLU A 710 29.81 -5.37 -36.25
CA GLU A 710 30.74 -5.30 -37.38
C GLU A 710 30.65 -6.49 -38.36
N PHE A 711 29.87 -7.54 -38.06
CA PHE A 711 29.88 -8.79 -38.87
C PHE A 711 28.72 -8.91 -39.88
N TYR A 712 27.87 -7.89 -40.02
CA TYR A 712 26.71 -7.89 -40.92
C TYR A 712 26.66 -6.73 -41.93
N ILE A 713 27.77 -6.01 -42.10
CA ILE A 713 28.01 -5.12 -43.24
C ILE A 713 29.16 -5.72 -44.05
N ASP A 714 28.83 -6.66 -44.94
CA ASP A 714 29.79 -7.15 -45.95
C ASP A 714 30.05 -6.02 -46.96
N GLU A 715 31.31 -5.64 -47.15
CA GLU A 715 31.76 -4.60 -48.10
C GLU A 715 31.74 -5.11 -49.56
N SER A 716 30.63 -5.70 -49.99
CA SER A 716 30.42 -6.21 -51.35
C SER A 716 29.51 -5.33 -52.21
N MET A 717 29.54 -4.01 -51.97
CA MET A 717 29.07 -3.00 -52.92
C MET A 717 30.21 -2.65 -53.91
N PRO A 718 30.09 -2.97 -55.21
CA PRO A 718 31.09 -2.55 -56.19
C PRO A 718 31.07 -1.03 -56.35
N SER A 719 32.12 -0.37 -55.85
CA SER A 719 32.35 1.06 -56.07
C SER A 719 32.65 1.31 -57.55
N SER A 720 31.81 2.11 -58.20
CA SER A 720 32.00 2.53 -59.60
C SER A 720 31.26 3.83 -59.89
N TYR A 721 31.66 4.91 -59.22
CA TYR A 721 31.53 6.28 -59.72
C TYR A 721 32.61 7.16 -59.07
N THR A 722 33.79 7.19 -59.71
CA THR A 722 34.76 8.28 -59.56
C THR A 722 34.82 9.06 -60.86
N GLU A 723 34.93 10.38 -60.74
CA GLU A 723 34.81 11.32 -61.84
C GLU A 723 36.00 11.26 -62.81
N SER A 724 35.78 11.67 -64.06
CA SER A 724 36.86 12.12 -64.94
C SER A 724 36.35 13.11 -66.00
N ASN A 725 36.60 14.39 -65.71
CA ASN A 725 36.77 15.53 -66.62
C ASN A 725 35.69 15.88 -67.67
N ALA A 726 34.94 16.92 -67.30
CA ALA A 726 34.57 18.09 -68.09
C ALA A 726 35.20 18.27 -69.49
N THR A 727 34.33 18.55 -70.49
CA THR A 727 34.40 19.81 -71.25
C THR A 727 33.08 20.14 -71.97
N SER A 728 32.70 21.43 -71.96
CA SER A 728 31.88 22.13 -72.98
C SER A 728 30.42 21.70 -73.25
N GLY A 729 29.47 22.66 -73.16
CA GLY A 729 28.14 22.49 -73.79
C GLY A 729 27.00 23.35 -73.22
N THR A 730 26.95 24.63 -73.60
CA THR A 730 25.84 25.54 -73.25
C THR A 730 24.53 25.15 -73.95
N THR A 731 23.40 25.09 -73.24
CA THR A 731 22.08 25.61 -73.69
C THR A 731 21.02 25.48 -72.58
N ALA A 732 20.08 26.43 -72.53
CA ALA A 732 19.00 26.46 -71.55
C ALA A 732 17.66 26.06 -72.18
N SER A 733 16.79 25.37 -71.44
CA SER A 733 15.34 25.39 -71.68
C SER A 733 14.55 25.07 -70.40
N SER A 734 13.48 25.82 -70.16
CA SER A 734 12.69 25.78 -68.92
C SER A 734 11.57 24.73 -68.96
N SER A 735 11.26 24.08 -67.82
CA SER A 735 9.93 23.49 -67.60
C SER A 735 9.56 23.32 -66.12
N ARG A 736 8.73 24.26 -65.63
CA ARG A 736 7.61 24.13 -64.65
C ARG A 736 7.81 23.34 -63.34
N HIS A 737 7.67 24.08 -62.24
CA HIS A 737 7.39 23.55 -60.89
C HIS A 737 6.09 22.72 -60.80
N MET A 738 6.15 21.67 -59.99
CA MET A 738 5.06 21.17 -59.14
C MET A 738 5.63 20.99 -57.71
N PRO A 739 4.86 21.23 -56.65
CA PRO A 739 5.34 21.12 -55.27
C PRO A 739 5.40 19.65 -54.80
N PRO A 740 6.24 19.32 -53.80
CA PRO A 740 6.47 17.94 -53.38
C PRO A 740 5.44 17.41 -52.38
N LEU A 741 5.33 16.08 -52.42
CA LEU A 741 4.78 15.09 -51.48
C LEU A 741 4.18 15.55 -50.14
N VAL A 742 3.05 14.92 -49.81
CA VAL A 742 2.48 14.84 -48.46
C VAL A 742 3.53 14.32 -47.47
N LYS A 743 3.81 15.07 -46.40
CA LYS A 743 4.68 14.63 -45.30
C LYS A 743 4.06 13.42 -44.59
N THR A 744 4.85 12.38 -44.32
CA THR A 744 4.40 11.21 -43.55
C THR A 744 4.16 11.58 -42.09
N HIS A 745 3.30 10.82 -41.39
CA HIS A 745 2.85 11.13 -40.03
C HIS A 745 4.02 11.38 -39.07
N HIS A 746 5.04 10.51 -39.05
CA HIS A 746 6.23 10.69 -38.21
C HIS A 746 7.01 12.00 -38.47
N VAL A 747 7.05 12.50 -39.71
CA VAL A 747 7.70 13.80 -40.01
C VAL A 747 6.89 14.95 -39.45
N ILE A 748 5.55 14.84 -39.43
CA ILE A 748 4.66 15.83 -38.81
C ILE A 748 4.79 15.78 -37.28
N THR A 749 4.83 14.57 -36.68
CA THR A 749 5.04 14.39 -35.24
C THR A 749 6.39 14.96 -34.78
N ALA A 750 7.48 14.68 -35.51
CA ALA A 750 8.81 15.18 -35.17
C ALA A 750 8.92 16.72 -35.29
N GLU A 751 8.27 17.32 -36.29
CA GLU A 751 8.23 18.78 -36.44
C GLU A 751 7.42 19.44 -35.31
N LEU A 752 6.31 18.83 -34.88
CA LEU A 752 5.50 19.31 -33.75
C LEU A 752 6.22 19.14 -32.40
N GLN A 753 6.93 18.02 -32.20
CA GLN A 753 7.77 17.78 -31.02
C GLN A 753 8.84 18.88 -30.89
N LYS A 754 9.54 19.17 -31.99
CA LYS A 754 10.55 20.23 -32.05
C LYS A 754 9.97 21.63 -31.78
N GLN A 755 8.79 21.95 -32.34
CA GLN A 755 8.11 23.22 -32.06
C GLN A 755 7.66 23.36 -30.60
N LEU A 756 7.39 22.24 -29.91
CA LEU A 756 7.08 22.22 -28.49
C LEU A 756 8.33 22.48 -27.63
N GLU A 757 9.46 21.85 -28.00
CA GLU A 757 10.77 22.06 -27.37
C GLU A 757 11.27 23.49 -27.55
N ASP A 758 11.21 24.03 -28.77
CA ASP A 758 11.57 25.43 -29.08
C ASP A 758 10.70 26.43 -28.26
N LYS A 759 9.40 26.14 -28.07
CA LYS A 759 8.52 26.94 -27.21
C LYS A 759 8.86 26.84 -25.72
N ASN A 760 9.16 25.64 -25.22
CA ASN A 760 9.54 25.46 -23.82
C ASN A 760 10.87 26.17 -23.51
N CYS A 761 11.85 26.09 -24.41
CA CYS A 761 13.09 26.86 -24.31
C CYS A 761 12.83 28.39 -24.30
N ALA A 762 11.91 28.88 -25.13
CA ALA A 762 11.53 30.29 -25.13
C ALA A 762 10.81 30.74 -23.84
N ILE A 763 9.99 29.87 -23.22
CA ILE A 763 9.32 30.15 -21.94
C ILE A 763 10.33 30.20 -20.79
N VAL A 764 11.26 29.24 -20.73
CA VAL A 764 12.35 29.23 -19.74
C VAL A 764 13.30 30.43 -19.90
N SER A 765 13.38 31.01 -21.10
CA SER A 765 14.17 32.24 -21.36
C SER A 765 13.46 33.54 -20.95
N LEU A 766 12.21 33.47 -20.47
CA LEU A 766 11.38 34.61 -20.06
C LEU A 766 11.04 34.61 -18.55
N GLN A 767 11.67 33.70 -17.78
CA GLN A 767 11.63 33.63 -16.32
C GLN A 767 13.00 34.02 -15.73
#